data_AF-A0A514LBG5-F1
#
_entry.id   AF-A0A514LBG5-F1
#
_cell.length_a   1.000
_cell.length_b   1.000
_cell.length_c   1.000
_cell.angle_alpha   90.00
_cell.angle_beta   90.00
_cell.angle_gamma   90.00
#
_symmetry.space_group_name_H-M   'P 1'
#
loop_
_entity.id
_entity.type
_entity.pdbx_description
1 polymer ?
#
loop_
_entity_poly.entity_id
_entity_poly.type
_entity_poly.pdbx_seq_one_letter_code
_entity_poly.pdbx_strand_id
1 'polypeptide(L)'
;MKQQYLLGFLLLLTLTIGMAPSSVFANEAIDSDGDGVPNAIDECPHLLEDYDPQYGNNIDGCPADFVPWYDADYDGVQDHVDNCPTVKETYNRFQDEDGCPDLSPYTDAGIADSDGDGFPDYLDLCPTQPETFNGIDDTDGCPDDDHSVIDSDQDGISDGKDSCPLDPETYNQFQDHDGCPDSVDDALSGYTFPDTDGDGIEDRWDSCIFEPENYNNNLDWDGCPDIPGVTNPEAPDTDFDGIPDDKDACPLDRENYNKFEDSDGCPDVVQHMIFGDYDGDGIPDQDDLCPYSPETYNKFQDEDGCPDLVADNKLSVDTDGDGIIDNIDLCPTQPETYNGILDTDGCPDSSLYRYDADMDGILDNDDACPLEPETYNLYLDTDGCPDSVDDALSGYTFPDTDGDGIEDRWDSCIYEPENFNGFLDDDGCPETLGTTAGDMIDSDYDGLADHLDQCPTIAERYNKFQDEDGCPDSIIHQTIGDSDGDGIYDDVDQCPTAKETYNKYMDTDGCPDFIADNKLSADTDGDGILDYLDLCPTQPETYNGFQDSDGCPDSSVSTLDSDMDGILDINDACPLEPETYNRYLDSDGCPDSVDSTASTYTFPDTDGDGIEDRWDACIYEPENYNNNLDWDGCPDTLGAESTTPVYADSDGDGYPDAVDSCPTESETWNKYLDSDGCPDIAPEQQRFVHDDDLDDIINDEDLCPLDPEDYDGDRDTDGCPDP
;
A
#
# COMPACT_ATOMS: atom_id res chain seq x y z
N MET A 1 73.90 -79.76 9.44
CA MET A 1 74.34 -78.81 10.49
C MET A 1 73.63 -77.50 10.18
N LYS A 2 72.41 -77.37 10.74
CA LYS A 2 72.05 -76.51 11.90
C LYS A 2 71.78 -75.08 11.41
N GLN A 3 70.50 -74.73 11.23
CA GLN A 3 69.66 -73.96 12.19
C GLN A 3 70.19 -72.51 12.26
N GLN A 4 69.54 -71.45 11.78
CA GLN A 4 68.23 -70.84 12.07
C GLN A 4 68.04 -69.77 10.98
N TYR A 5 67.24 -69.87 9.92
CA TYR A 5 65.83 -70.20 9.77
C TYR A 5 64.89 -69.34 10.62
N LEU A 6 64.23 -68.44 9.89
CA LEU A 6 62.77 -68.38 9.88
C LEU A 6 62.09 -67.66 11.06
N LEU A 7 62.74 -66.64 11.64
CA LEU A 7 62.09 -65.72 12.58
C LEU A 7 62.02 -64.25 12.11
N GLY A 8 62.76 -63.84 11.08
CA GLY A 8 62.84 -62.42 10.69
C GLY A 8 61.79 -61.93 9.69
N PHE A 9 61.14 -62.83 8.94
CA PHE A 9 60.23 -62.46 7.84
C PHE A 9 58.75 -62.75 8.14
N LEU A 10 58.46 -63.36 9.29
CA LEU A 10 57.11 -63.74 9.71
C LEU A 10 56.46 -62.74 10.67
N LEU A 11 57.12 -61.61 10.94
CA LEU A 11 56.63 -60.56 11.85
C LEU A 11 56.21 -59.28 11.11
N LEU A 12 56.32 -59.27 9.78
CA LEU A 12 55.96 -58.13 8.92
C LEU A 12 54.61 -58.31 8.21
N LEU A 13 53.86 -59.39 8.51
CA LEU A 13 52.66 -59.78 7.76
C LEU A 13 51.47 -60.19 8.64
N THR A 14 51.51 -59.89 9.94
CA THR A 14 50.37 -60.08 10.84
C THR A 14 50.12 -58.80 11.60
N LEU A 15 48.86 -58.36 11.60
CA LEU A 15 48.28 -57.19 12.29
C LEU A 15 48.06 -55.95 11.42
N THR A 16 47.54 -56.17 10.21
CA THR A 16 46.27 -55.51 9.87
C THR A 16 45.15 -56.28 10.59
N ILE A 17 44.20 -55.55 11.18
CA ILE A 17 42.96 -56.01 11.84
C ILE A 17 43.13 -56.36 13.33
N GLY A 18 42.90 -55.35 14.18
CA GLY A 18 42.71 -55.44 15.64
C GLY A 18 42.09 -54.12 16.14
N MET A 19 40.90 -54.21 16.72
CA MET A 19 39.97 -53.14 17.09
C MET A 19 40.48 -52.17 18.19
N ALA A 20 39.87 -50.97 18.19
CA ALA A 20 39.89 -49.80 19.09
C ALA A 20 39.85 -50.06 20.63
N PRO A 21 39.81 -49.04 21.52
CA PRO A 21 40.20 -47.62 21.45
C PRO A 21 41.21 -47.20 22.55
N SER A 22 41.54 -45.90 22.56
CA SER A 22 41.86 -45.04 23.72
C SER A 22 43.30 -44.57 23.90
N SER A 23 43.43 -43.26 23.63
CA SER A 23 44.18 -42.21 24.35
C SER A 23 45.70 -42.24 24.29
N VAL A 24 46.28 -41.30 23.52
CA VAL A 24 47.00 -40.12 24.05
C VAL A 24 46.83 -38.98 23.04
N PHE A 25 46.09 -37.94 23.41
CA PHE A 25 45.95 -36.69 22.65
C PHE A 25 47.26 -35.89 22.75
N ALA A 26 47.80 -35.48 21.60
CA ALA A 26 48.68 -34.33 21.46
C ALA A 26 47.87 -33.27 20.72
N ASN A 27 47.86 -32.04 21.24
CA ASN A 27 47.24 -30.85 20.63
C ASN A 27 47.66 -30.76 19.16
N GLU A 28 46.72 -31.01 18.25
CA GLU A 28 46.75 -30.39 16.92
C GLU A 28 46.32 -28.94 17.14
N ALA A 29 47.15 -28.01 16.68
CA ALA A 29 46.78 -26.62 16.66
C ALA A 29 45.71 -26.50 15.57
N ILE A 30 44.49 -26.18 15.99
CA ILE A 30 43.34 -25.99 15.09
C ILE A 30 43.67 -24.76 14.25
N ASP A 31 43.57 -24.93 12.94
CA ASP A 31 43.71 -23.93 11.89
C ASP A 31 42.39 -24.06 11.11
N SER A 32 41.48 -23.13 11.39
CA SER A 32 40.04 -23.24 11.10
C SER A 32 39.71 -22.86 9.65
N ASP A 33 40.44 -21.94 9.06
CA ASP A 33 40.31 -21.49 7.66
C ASP A 33 41.37 -22.10 6.73
N GLY A 34 42.42 -22.71 7.29
CA GLY A 34 43.37 -23.53 6.55
C GLY A 34 44.47 -22.73 5.86
N ASP A 35 44.75 -21.51 6.32
CA ASP A 35 45.74 -20.62 5.72
C ASP A 35 47.19 -20.87 6.19
N GLY A 36 47.35 -21.76 7.17
CA GLY A 36 48.64 -22.17 7.74
C GLY A 36 49.04 -21.45 9.04
N VAL A 37 48.23 -20.53 9.54
CA VAL A 37 48.37 -19.88 10.85
C VAL A 37 47.42 -20.56 11.85
N PRO A 38 47.92 -21.14 12.95
CA PRO A 38 47.02 -21.78 13.90
C PRO A 38 46.21 -20.76 14.71
N ASN A 39 44.91 -21.01 14.91
CA ASN A 39 43.91 -20.16 15.60
C ASN A 39 44.37 -19.53 16.94
N ALA A 40 45.38 -20.09 17.60
CA ALA A 40 45.90 -19.59 18.87
C ALA A 40 46.83 -18.37 18.72
N ILE A 41 47.32 -18.10 17.50
CA ILE A 41 48.19 -16.96 17.16
C ILE A 41 47.68 -16.23 15.91
N ASP A 42 46.50 -16.61 15.46
CA ASP A 42 45.80 -16.06 14.31
C ASP A 42 44.81 -15.00 14.83
N GLU A 43 44.95 -13.77 14.34
CA GLU A 43 44.08 -12.66 14.70
C GLU A 43 42.72 -12.73 13.97
N CYS A 44 42.64 -13.47 12.86
CA CYS A 44 41.41 -13.73 12.12
C CYS A 44 41.18 -15.24 11.84
N PRO A 45 40.88 -16.07 12.87
CA PRO A 45 40.84 -17.55 12.78
C PRO A 45 39.79 -18.19 11.86
N HIS A 46 39.11 -17.39 11.05
CA HIS A 46 38.07 -17.80 10.11
C HIS A 46 38.23 -17.15 8.73
N LEU A 47 39.28 -16.36 8.49
CA LEU A 47 39.56 -15.69 7.22
C LEU A 47 40.96 -16.05 6.74
N LEU A 48 41.08 -16.42 5.47
CA LEU A 48 42.37 -16.79 4.89
C LEU A 48 43.31 -15.60 4.74
N GLU A 49 44.52 -15.70 5.30
CA GLU A 49 45.67 -14.85 5.00
C GLU A 49 45.98 -14.84 3.48
N ASP A 50 46.10 -13.63 2.91
CA ASP A 50 46.34 -13.40 1.48
C ASP A 50 47.83 -13.21 1.12
N TYR A 51 48.71 -13.16 2.13
CA TYR A 51 50.16 -13.05 1.99
C TYR A 51 50.60 -11.91 1.06
N ASP A 52 49.95 -10.74 1.13
CA ASP A 52 50.24 -9.61 0.24
C ASP A 52 51.69 -9.08 0.42
N PRO A 53 52.55 -9.16 -0.62
CA PRO A 53 53.91 -8.67 -0.55
C PRO A 53 54.06 -7.13 -0.51
N GLN A 54 52.98 -6.37 -0.70
CA GLN A 54 52.97 -4.91 -0.85
C GLN A 54 52.88 -4.16 0.49
N TYR A 55 52.17 -4.71 1.49
CA TYR A 55 51.99 -4.10 2.82
C TYR A 55 52.85 -4.72 3.94
N GLY A 56 53.63 -5.75 3.60
CA GLY A 56 54.69 -6.30 4.44
C GLY A 56 54.39 -7.73 4.84
N ASN A 57 55.44 -8.55 5.02
CA ASN A 57 55.33 -9.95 5.47
C ASN A 57 54.95 -10.05 6.97
N ASN A 58 53.96 -9.26 7.37
CA ASN A 58 53.12 -9.50 8.52
C ASN A 58 52.41 -10.83 8.26
N ILE A 59 52.43 -11.74 9.22
CA ILE A 59 51.69 -13.01 9.16
C ILE A 59 50.99 -13.05 10.51
N ASP A 60 49.91 -12.28 10.59
CA ASP A 60 49.01 -12.21 11.74
C ASP A 60 47.75 -13.05 11.53
N GLY A 61 47.59 -13.69 10.36
CA GLY A 61 46.45 -14.54 10.03
C GLY A 61 45.26 -13.77 9.46
N CYS A 62 45.47 -12.52 9.03
CA CYS A 62 44.43 -11.66 8.46
C CYS A 62 44.86 -11.14 7.07
N PRO A 63 43.92 -10.93 6.13
CA PRO A 63 44.22 -10.25 4.86
C PRO A 63 44.83 -8.85 5.07
N ALA A 64 45.81 -8.48 4.25
CA ALA A 64 46.60 -7.26 4.45
C ALA A 64 45.83 -5.93 4.29
N ASP A 65 44.60 -5.97 3.79
CA ASP A 65 43.70 -4.81 3.63
C ASP A 65 42.87 -4.50 4.90
N PHE A 66 43.08 -5.24 5.99
CA PHE A 66 42.42 -4.97 7.27
C PHE A 66 43.08 -3.78 7.99
N VAL A 67 42.65 -2.56 7.64
CA VAL A 67 43.10 -1.31 8.30
C VAL A 67 42.13 -0.94 9.44
N PRO A 68 42.61 -0.49 10.61
CA PRO A 68 41.74 -0.03 11.71
C PRO A 68 40.83 1.13 11.28
N TRP A 69 39.56 1.04 11.68
CA TRP A 69 38.45 1.97 11.45
C TRP A 69 38.88 3.44 11.30
N TYR A 70 38.84 3.95 10.07
CA TYR A 70 39.10 5.34 9.72
C TYR A 70 37.92 5.82 8.86
N ASP A 71 37.32 6.93 9.29
CA ASP A 71 36.14 7.57 8.73
C ASP A 71 36.44 9.07 8.77
N ALA A 72 36.80 9.63 7.61
CA ALA A 72 37.44 10.94 7.50
C ALA A 72 36.45 12.11 7.49
N ASP A 73 35.17 11.87 7.24
CA ASP A 73 34.09 12.86 7.34
C ASP A 73 33.07 12.58 8.46
N TYR A 74 33.29 11.50 9.20
CA TYR A 74 32.60 11.13 10.44
C TYR A 74 31.13 10.81 10.21
N ASP A 75 30.81 10.15 9.12
CA ASP A 75 29.45 9.72 8.83
C ASP A 75 29.11 8.32 9.33
N GLY A 76 30.07 7.55 9.83
CA GLY A 76 29.87 6.21 10.37
C GLY A 76 30.11 5.08 9.35
N VAL A 77 30.37 5.41 8.09
CA VAL A 77 30.86 4.52 7.05
C VAL A 77 32.39 4.65 6.99
N GLN A 78 33.12 3.55 6.79
CA GLN A 78 34.59 3.61 6.83
C GLN A 78 35.13 4.01 5.46
N ASP A 79 36.19 4.82 5.38
CA ASP A 79 36.80 5.35 4.15
C ASP A 79 37.06 4.33 3.01
N HIS A 80 37.16 3.03 3.34
CA HIS A 80 37.43 1.96 2.38
C HIS A 80 36.17 1.25 1.85
N VAL A 81 35.02 1.45 2.51
CA VAL A 81 33.67 1.05 2.06
C VAL A 81 32.79 2.26 1.72
N ASP A 82 33.24 3.46 2.09
CA ASP A 82 32.64 4.75 1.80
C ASP A 82 33.03 5.20 0.37
N ASN A 83 32.02 5.50 -0.44
CA ASN A 83 32.19 5.99 -1.81
C ASN A 83 32.57 7.48 -1.86
N CYS A 84 32.31 8.24 -0.80
CA CYS A 84 32.64 9.65 -0.63
C CYS A 84 33.45 9.94 0.66
N PRO A 85 34.69 9.43 0.83
CA PRO A 85 35.48 9.46 2.09
C PRO A 85 35.90 10.83 2.65
N THR A 86 35.33 11.92 2.17
CA THR A 86 35.65 13.29 2.64
C THR A 86 34.40 14.16 2.72
N VAL A 87 33.22 13.62 2.41
CA VAL A 87 31.95 14.31 2.36
C VAL A 87 30.91 13.45 3.07
N LYS A 88 30.58 13.86 4.30
CA LYS A 88 29.70 13.16 5.23
C LYS A 88 28.33 12.83 4.61
N GLU A 89 27.90 11.58 4.71
CA GLU A 89 26.53 11.12 4.43
C GLU A 89 25.46 11.92 5.18
N THR A 90 24.30 12.07 4.52
CA THR A 90 23.08 12.67 5.05
C THR A 90 22.00 11.61 5.23
N TYR A 91 22.11 10.80 6.29
CA TYR A 91 21.13 9.76 6.67
C TYR A 91 19.65 10.19 6.49
N ASN A 92 19.08 9.90 5.34
CA ASN A 92 17.76 10.35 4.91
C ASN A 92 16.84 9.19 4.47
N ARG A 93 17.24 7.93 4.73
CA ARG A 93 16.52 6.69 4.42
C ARG A 93 16.52 6.31 2.94
N PHE A 94 17.29 7.02 2.13
CA PHE A 94 17.66 6.63 0.79
C PHE A 94 19.16 6.34 0.83
N GLN A 95 19.60 5.26 0.17
CA GLN A 95 21.01 4.85 -0.02
C GLN A 95 22.04 5.11 1.11
N ASP A 96 21.63 5.17 2.37
CA ASP A 96 22.43 5.54 3.57
C ASP A 96 23.64 4.61 3.88
N GLU A 97 23.90 3.62 3.03
CA GLU A 97 24.87 2.55 3.26
C GLU A 97 26.14 2.73 2.44
N ASP A 98 26.19 3.70 1.53
CA ASP A 98 27.28 3.90 0.58
C ASP A 98 28.24 5.06 0.96
N GLY A 99 27.90 5.86 1.98
CA GLY A 99 28.74 6.93 2.55
C GLY A 99 28.74 8.23 1.73
N CYS A 100 27.90 8.34 0.70
CA CYS A 100 27.80 9.54 -0.14
C CYS A 100 26.49 10.30 0.11
N PRO A 101 26.53 11.59 0.55
CA PRO A 101 25.33 12.36 0.82
C PRO A 101 24.40 12.36 -0.37
N ASP A 102 23.29 11.67 -0.19
CA ASP A 102 22.26 11.56 -1.18
C ASP A 102 21.13 12.55 -0.89
N LEU A 103 20.34 12.82 -1.91
CA LEU A 103 19.17 13.67 -1.78
C LEU A 103 17.97 12.75 -1.89
N SER A 104 17.30 12.52 -0.76
CA SER A 104 15.96 11.94 -0.73
C SER A 104 15.07 12.65 -1.77
N PRO A 105 14.34 11.90 -2.61
CA PRO A 105 13.41 12.50 -3.59
C PRO A 105 12.24 13.26 -2.95
N TYR A 106 12.19 13.36 -1.61
CA TYR A 106 11.09 13.96 -0.84
C TYR A 106 11.44 15.23 -0.08
N THR A 107 12.60 15.86 -0.31
CA THR A 107 12.90 17.19 0.27
C THR A 107 13.11 18.26 -0.80
N ASP A 108 12.16 19.19 -0.89
CA ASP A 108 12.13 20.39 -1.74
C ASP A 108 13.22 21.44 -1.39
N ALA A 109 14.50 21.02 -1.37
CA ALA A 109 15.61 21.94 -1.56
C ALA A 109 16.00 21.85 -3.04
N GLY A 110 15.44 22.74 -3.85
CA GLY A 110 15.54 22.75 -5.31
C GLY A 110 16.94 22.36 -5.81
N ILE A 111 16.97 21.26 -6.54
CA ILE A 111 18.14 20.79 -7.26
C ILE A 111 18.58 21.91 -8.21
N ALA A 112 19.86 22.29 -8.16
CA ALA A 112 20.38 23.31 -9.07
C ALA A 112 20.33 22.75 -10.49
N ASP A 113 19.49 23.34 -11.32
CA ASP A 113 19.41 23.16 -12.77
C ASP A 113 19.69 24.55 -13.39
N SER A 114 20.95 24.75 -13.78
CA SER A 114 21.50 26.05 -14.12
C SER A 114 21.06 26.55 -15.49
N ASP A 115 20.57 25.69 -16.38
CA ASP A 115 20.05 26.06 -17.71
C ASP A 115 18.58 25.71 -17.95
N GLY A 116 17.95 24.98 -17.03
CA GLY A 116 16.51 24.81 -16.92
C GLY A 116 15.94 23.78 -17.88
N ASP A 117 16.72 22.77 -18.27
CA ASP A 117 16.30 21.72 -19.20
C ASP A 117 15.67 20.49 -18.53
N GLY A 118 15.67 20.44 -17.19
CA GLY A 118 15.13 19.32 -16.42
C GLY A 118 16.17 18.31 -15.94
N PHE A 119 17.44 18.45 -16.33
CA PHE A 119 18.56 17.70 -15.77
C PHE A 119 19.24 18.49 -14.64
N PRO A 120 19.37 17.91 -13.44
CA PRO A 120 20.20 18.47 -12.39
C PRO A 120 21.64 18.75 -12.81
N ASP A 121 22.23 19.88 -12.39
CA ASP A 121 23.64 20.27 -12.67
C ASP A 121 24.68 19.18 -12.34
N TYR A 122 24.35 18.25 -11.44
CA TYR A 122 25.24 17.15 -11.06
C TYR A 122 25.05 15.87 -11.91
N LEU A 123 23.92 15.73 -12.60
CA LEU A 123 23.62 14.67 -13.57
C LEU A 123 23.83 15.12 -15.01
N ASP A 124 23.76 16.43 -15.25
CA ASP A 124 23.94 17.05 -16.55
C ASP A 124 25.44 17.09 -16.96
N LEU A 125 25.78 16.52 -18.12
CA LEU A 125 27.14 16.58 -18.69
C LEU A 125 27.49 17.98 -19.21
N CYS A 126 26.48 18.82 -19.44
CA CYS A 126 26.56 20.20 -19.89
C CYS A 126 25.73 21.18 -19.03
N PRO A 127 26.04 21.39 -17.72
CA PRO A 127 25.27 22.19 -16.72
C PRO A 127 25.01 23.68 -16.99
N THR A 128 25.20 24.15 -18.21
CA THR A 128 25.05 25.54 -18.62
C THR A 128 24.51 25.66 -20.06
N GLN A 129 24.27 24.53 -20.73
CA GLN A 129 23.71 24.45 -22.07
C GLN A 129 22.53 23.48 -22.04
N PRO A 130 21.29 23.96 -22.27
CA PRO A 130 20.12 23.11 -22.14
C PRO A 130 20.10 22.04 -23.24
N GLU A 131 19.72 20.84 -22.83
CA GLU A 131 19.41 19.66 -23.64
C GLU A 131 18.45 19.99 -24.78
N THR A 132 18.63 19.28 -25.89
CA THR A 132 17.76 19.32 -27.06
C THR A 132 16.98 18.01 -27.17
N PHE A 133 15.87 17.88 -26.43
CA PHE A 133 14.96 16.73 -26.52
C PHE A 133 14.48 16.48 -27.96
N ASN A 134 15.13 15.55 -28.65
CA ASN A 134 14.84 15.19 -30.03
C ASN A 134 14.78 13.67 -30.28
N GLY A 135 14.88 12.87 -29.22
CA GLY A 135 14.75 11.42 -29.21
C GLY A 135 16.06 10.67 -29.38
N ILE A 136 17.21 11.36 -29.33
CA ILE A 136 18.54 10.79 -29.54
C ILE A 136 19.43 11.39 -28.46
N ASP A 137 20.17 10.56 -27.71
CA ASP A 137 21.08 11.00 -26.65
C ASP A 137 20.43 11.89 -25.53
N ASP A 138 19.09 12.01 -25.50
CA ASP A 138 18.25 12.83 -24.59
C ASP A 138 18.44 12.56 -23.06
N THR A 139 19.33 11.65 -22.66
CA THR A 139 19.56 11.28 -21.25
C THR A 139 20.80 11.90 -20.64
N ASP A 140 21.59 12.64 -21.44
CA ASP A 140 22.93 13.07 -21.08
C ASP A 140 23.02 14.56 -20.67
N GLY A 141 21.95 15.34 -20.89
CA GLY A 141 21.81 16.76 -20.49
C GLY A 141 22.53 17.73 -21.44
N CYS A 142 23.20 17.23 -22.48
CA CYS A 142 23.94 18.05 -23.43
C CYS A 142 23.17 18.28 -24.74
N PRO A 143 23.15 19.52 -25.27
CA PRO A 143 22.53 19.77 -26.57
C PRO A 143 23.19 18.99 -27.70
N ASP A 144 22.38 18.18 -28.38
CA ASP A 144 22.78 17.49 -29.60
C ASP A 144 23.16 18.46 -30.72
N ASP A 145 24.39 18.32 -31.24
CA ASP A 145 24.80 19.04 -32.42
C ASP A 145 24.35 18.31 -33.70
N ASP A 146 23.66 19.02 -34.61
CA ASP A 146 23.16 18.60 -35.94
C ASP A 146 24.11 17.72 -36.82
N HIS A 147 25.35 17.49 -36.39
CA HIS A 147 26.38 16.71 -37.06
C HIS A 147 26.69 15.34 -36.41
N SER A 148 26.20 15.03 -35.20
CA SER A 148 26.39 13.76 -34.48
C SER A 148 25.14 12.87 -34.45
N VAL A 149 23.96 13.43 -34.75
CA VAL A 149 22.62 12.86 -34.59
C VAL A 149 22.18 11.89 -35.71
N ILE A 150 23.09 11.02 -36.18
CA ILE A 150 22.68 9.90 -37.05
C ILE A 150 22.43 8.73 -36.12
N ASP A 151 21.17 8.34 -35.97
CA ASP A 151 20.73 7.13 -35.30
C ASP A 151 20.06 6.26 -36.39
N SER A 152 20.78 5.23 -36.84
CA SER A 152 20.43 4.44 -38.03
C SER A 152 19.33 3.41 -37.77
N ASP A 153 19.20 2.97 -36.53
CA ASP A 153 18.35 1.89 -36.03
C ASP A 153 17.28 2.36 -35.04
N GLN A 154 17.30 3.63 -34.66
CA GLN A 154 16.27 4.35 -33.91
C GLN A 154 16.08 3.82 -32.49
N ASP A 155 17.18 3.43 -31.84
CA ASP A 155 17.15 3.00 -30.44
C ASP A 155 17.41 4.14 -29.45
N GLY A 156 17.66 5.37 -29.94
CA GLY A 156 17.86 6.55 -29.13
C GLY A 156 19.33 6.82 -28.76
N ILE A 157 20.27 6.05 -29.29
CA ILE A 157 21.71 6.27 -29.13
C ILE A 157 22.30 6.67 -30.50
N SER A 158 23.12 7.71 -30.55
CA SER A 158 23.72 8.12 -31.83
C SER A 158 24.74 7.08 -32.34
N ASP A 159 24.82 6.84 -33.67
CA ASP A 159 25.77 5.94 -34.37
C ASP A 159 27.24 6.11 -33.90
N GLY A 160 27.57 7.28 -33.35
CA GLY A 160 28.90 7.62 -32.85
C GLY A 160 29.19 7.13 -31.42
N LYS A 161 28.17 6.98 -30.59
CA LYS A 161 28.20 6.42 -29.23
C LYS A 161 27.78 4.94 -29.22
N ASP A 162 26.98 4.54 -30.19
CA ASP A 162 26.47 3.19 -30.37
C ASP A 162 27.56 2.20 -30.84
N SER A 163 27.68 1.08 -30.12
CA SER A 163 28.58 -0.04 -30.44
C SER A 163 28.02 -0.96 -31.54
N CYS A 164 26.71 -0.97 -31.76
CA CYS A 164 25.98 -1.67 -32.81
C CYS A 164 25.03 -0.77 -33.64
N PRO A 165 25.54 0.21 -34.44
CA PRO A 165 24.76 1.26 -35.17
C PRO A 165 23.75 0.84 -36.25
N LEU A 166 23.24 -0.38 -36.24
CA LEU A 166 22.31 -0.93 -37.22
C LEU A 166 21.35 -1.95 -36.60
N ASP A 167 21.62 -2.37 -35.37
CA ASP A 167 20.86 -3.36 -34.62
C ASP A 167 20.43 -2.69 -33.31
N PRO A 168 19.15 -2.37 -33.11
CA PRO A 168 18.71 -1.53 -32.01
C PRO A 168 18.91 -2.21 -30.64
N GLU A 169 19.30 -1.43 -29.64
CA GLU A 169 19.45 -1.82 -28.24
C GLU A 169 18.20 -2.53 -27.68
N THR A 170 18.42 -3.49 -26.79
CA THR A 170 17.38 -4.21 -26.05
C THR A 170 17.43 -3.83 -24.59
N TYR A 171 16.67 -2.80 -24.21
CA TYR A 171 16.52 -2.35 -22.82
C TYR A 171 15.98 -3.47 -21.90
N ASN A 172 16.89 -4.17 -21.22
CA ASN A 172 16.59 -5.32 -20.37
C ASN A 172 17.36 -5.29 -19.04
N GLN A 173 17.85 -4.10 -18.66
CA GLN A 173 18.68 -3.83 -17.47
C GLN A 173 20.07 -4.48 -17.52
N PHE A 174 20.52 -4.92 -18.69
CA PHE A 174 21.83 -5.53 -18.88
C PHE A 174 22.57 -4.82 -20.01
N GLN A 175 23.51 -3.95 -19.62
CA GLN A 175 24.33 -3.12 -20.50
C GLN A 175 23.57 -2.25 -21.51
N ASP A 176 22.35 -1.82 -21.16
CA ASP A 176 21.45 -0.93 -21.93
C ASP A 176 22.02 0.45 -22.37
N HIS A 177 23.32 0.67 -22.31
CA HIS A 177 23.98 1.95 -22.60
C HIS A 177 25.02 1.81 -23.71
N ASP A 178 25.24 0.60 -24.24
CA ASP A 178 26.26 0.35 -25.27
C ASP A 178 25.70 0.32 -26.70
N GLY A 179 24.37 0.31 -26.87
CA GLY A 179 23.67 0.37 -28.16
C GLY A 179 23.55 -0.99 -28.84
N CYS A 180 23.85 -2.08 -28.16
CA CYS A 180 23.86 -3.41 -28.74
C CYS A 180 22.76 -4.30 -28.14
N PRO A 181 21.95 -5.01 -28.96
CA PRO A 181 20.92 -5.90 -28.45
C PRO A 181 21.52 -7.01 -27.61
N ASP A 182 21.39 -6.85 -26.31
CA ASP A 182 21.84 -7.81 -25.34
C ASP A 182 20.77 -8.87 -25.06
N SER A 183 21.25 -10.08 -24.79
CA SER A 183 20.39 -11.18 -24.38
C SER A 183 20.98 -11.86 -23.17
N VAL A 184 20.22 -11.88 -22.08
CA VAL A 184 20.53 -12.71 -20.92
C VAL A 184 20.01 -14.13 -21.19
N ASP A 185 20.92 -15.05 -21.54
CA ASP A 185 20.67 -16.49 -21.47
C ASP A 185 20.59 -16.85 -19.97
N ASP A 186 19.45 -17.40 -19.55
CA ASP A 186 19.00 -17.60 -18.17
C ASP A 186 18.51 -16.32 -17.46
N ALA A 187 17.22 -16.05 -17.66
CA ALA A 187 16.41 -15.40 -16.66
C ALA A 187 16.68 -16.07 -15.30
N LEU A 188 17.36 -15.36 -14.42
CA LEU A 188 17.23 -15.55 -12.98
C LEU A 188 15.80 -15.13 -12.59
N SER A 189 14.78 -15.93 -12.97
CA SER A 189 13.53 -15.97 -12.22
C SER A 189 13.82 -16.71 -10.92
N GLY A 190 14.59 -16.06 -10.04
CA GLY A 190 14.85 -16.53 -8.68
C GLY A 190 13.61 -16.52 -7.80
N TYR A 191 12.48 -16.02 -8.30
CA TYR A 191 11.20 -16.10 -7.63
C TYR A 191 10.29 -17.07 -8.38
N THR A 192 10.22 -18.29 -7.87
CA THR A 192 9.06 -19.15 -8.09
C THR A 192 8.06 -18.80 -7.00
N PHE A 193 6.83 -18.46 -7.38
CA PHE A 193 5.79 -18.23 -6.40
C PHE A 193 5.64 -19.50 -5.55
N PRO A 194 5.48 -19.37 -4.22
CA PRO A 194 5.26 -20.51 -3.34
C PRO A 194 4.08 -21.36 -3.86
N ASP A 195 4.28 -22.67 -3.91
CA ASP A 195 3.29 -23.72 -4.16
C ASP A 195 3.54 -24.75 -3.04
N THR A 196 2.80 -24.58 -1.94
CA THR A 196 3.08 -25.16 -0.64
C THR A 196 2.76 -26.67 -0.60
N ASP A 197 1.79 -27.14 -1.37
CA ASP A 197 1.41 -28.54 -1.44
C ASP A 197 1.86 -29.27 -2.73
N GLY A 198 2.36 -28.52 -3.71
CA GLY A 198 3.04 -29.02 -4.90
C GLY A 198 2.09 -29.58 -5.95
N ASP A 199 0.85 -29.09 -6.00
CA ASP A 199 -0.15 -29.53 -6.97
C ASP A 199 -0.04 -28.81 -8.33
N GLY A 200 0.76 -27.73 -8.42
CA GLY A 200 0.99 -26.97 -9.65
C GLY A 200 0.14 -25.70 -9.78
N ILE A 201 -0.63 -25.33 -8.75
CA ILE A 201 -1.31 -24.06 -8.60
C ILE A 201 -0.52 -23.22 -7.57
N GLU A 202 -0.28 -21.95 -7.87
CA GLU A 202 0.49 -21.07 -6.98
C GLU A 202 -0.33 -20.73 -5.73
N ASP A 203 0.28 -20.60 -4.54
CA ASP A 203 -0.39 -20.31 -3.25
C ASP A 203 -1.35 -19.09 -3.29
N ARG A 204 -1.13 -18.15 -4.24
CA ARG A 204 -2.00 -16.97 -4.44
C ARG A 204 -3.30 -17.28 -5.19
N TRP A 205 -3.35 -18.40 -5.89
CA TRP A 205 -4.46 -18.88 -6.71
C TRP A 205 -5.00 -20.22 -6.19
N ASP A 206 -4.34 -20.79 -5.20
CA ASP A 206 -4.72 -21.99 -4.49
C ASP A 206 -5.58 -21.64 -3.26
N SER A 207 -6.85 -22.04 -3.30
CA SER A 207 -7.80 -21.85 -2.20
C SER A 207 -7.56 -22.83 -1.05
N CYS A 208 -6.79 -23.90 -1.28
CA CYS A 208 -6.44 -24.96 -0.36
C CYS A 208 -4.92 -25.19 -0.29
N ILE A 209 -4.14 -24.13 -0.04
CA ILE A 209 -2.65 -24.04 0.12
C ILE A 209 -1.92 -25.27 0.73
N PHE A 210 -2.59 -26.13 1.49
CA PHE A 210 -2.00 -27.31 2.14
C PHE A 210 -2.59 -28.67 1.70
N GLU A 211 -3.55 -28.69 0.77
CA GLU A 211 -4.24 -29.90 0.30
C GLU A 211 -4.24 -29.97 -1.23
N PRO A 212 -3.45 -30.88 -1.83
CA PRO A 212 -3.18 -30.82 -3.27
C PRO A 212 -4.38 -31.23 -4.11
N GLU A 213 -4.59 -30.49 -5.20
CA GLU A 213 -5.63 -30.75 -6.20
C GLU A 213 -5.51 -32.15 -6.82
N ASN A 214 -6.66 -32.77 -7.07
CA ASN A 214 -6.77 -34.15 -7.54
C ASN A 214 -7.08 -34.29 -9.06
N TYR A 215 -7.22 -33.18 -9.77
CA TYR A 215 -7.34 -33.03 -11.24
C TYR A 215 -8.40 -33.98 -11.83
N ASN A 216 -9.65 -33.79 -11.44
CA ASN A 216 -10.75 -34.67 -11.84
C ASN A 216 -11.69 -34.08 -12.93
N ASN A 217 -11.37 -32.93 -13.51
CA ASN A 217 -12.19 -32.13 -14.44
C ASN A 217 -13.38 -31.44 -13.77
N ASN A 218 -13.29 -31.13 -12.49
CA ASN A 218 -14.25 -30.31 -11.78
C ASN A 218 -13.45 -29.23 -11.05
N LEU A 219 -13.70 -27.96 -11.32
CA LEU A 219 -13.04 -26.83 -10.64
C LEU A 219 -11.50 -26.97 -10.41
N ASP A 220 -10.77 -27.70 -11.27
CA ASP A 220 -9.32 -27.98 -11.13
C ASP A 220 -8.40 -26.72 -11.17
N TRP A 221 -8.97 -25.51 -11.15
CA TRP A 221 -8.29 -24.22 -11.12
C TRP A 221 -8.33 -23.56 -9.73
N ASP A 222 -9.08 -24.11 -8.76
CA ASP A 222 -9.24 -23.54 -7.42
C ASP A 222 -8.25 -24.07 -6.38
N GLY A 223 -7.45 -25.09 -6.71
CA GLY A 223 -6.45 -25.70 -5.82
C GLY A 223 -7.00 -26.66 -4.77
N CYS A 224 -8.32 -26.91 -4.75
CA CYS A 224 -8.98 -27.65 -3.69
C CYS A 224 -9.49 -29.03 -4.14
N PRO A 225 -9.05 -30.14 -3.51
CA PRO A 225 -9.41 -31.48 -3.95
C PRO A 225 -10.91 -31.72 -3.92
N ASP A 226 -11.54 -31.88 -5.08
CA ASP A 226 -12.98 -32.10 -5.09
C ASP A 226 -13.37 -33.47 -4.55
N ILE A 227 -14.37 -33.44 -3.67
CA ILE A 227 -15.07 -34.62 -3.21
C ILE A 227 -16.27 -34.81 -4.15
N PRO A 228 -16.47 -36.00 -4.76
CA PRO A 228 -17.66 -36.27 -5.54
C PRO A 228 -18.91 -36.10 -4.66
N GLY A 229 -19.70 -35.06 -4.94
CA GLY A 229 -20.92 -34.70 -4.21
C GLY A 229 -21.91 -35.87 -4.08
N VAL A 230 -22.82 -35.75 -3.10
CA VAL A 230 -23.75 -36.82 -2.75
C VAL A 230 -24.75 -37.01 -3.89
N THR A 231 -24.56 -38.05 -4.71
CA THR A 231 -25.47 -38.41 -5.85
C THR A 231 -26.86 -38.94 -5.42
N ASN A 232 -27.39 -38.50 -4.28
CA ASN A 232 -28.68 -38.93 -3.78
C ASN A 232 -29.79 -37.97 -4.25
N PRO A 233 -30.72 -38.39 -5.13
CA PRO A 233 -31.82 -37.53 -5.60
C PRO A 233 -32.85 -37.15 -4.52
N GLU A 234 -32.69 -37.59 -3.27
CA GLU A 234 -33.50 -37.17 -2.12
C GLU A 234 -32.89 -36.01 -1.31
N ALA A 235 -31.66 -35.59 -1.64
CA ALA A 235 -30.95 -34.49 -0.99
C ALA A 235 -30.08 -33.78 -2.07
N PRO A 236 -30.64 -32.76 -2.76
CA PRO A 236 -29.87 -31.97 -3.73
C PRO A 236 -28.73 -31.25 -3.01
N ASP A 237 -27.65 -31.04 -3.74
CA ASP A 237 -26.38 -30.45 -3.31
C ASP A 237 -25.97 -29.63 -4.53
N THR A 238 -26.34 -28.33 -4.50
CA THR A 238 -26.43 -27.47 -5.68
C THR A 238 -25.07 -26.89 -6.09
N ASP A 239 -24.18 -26.65 -5.13
CA ASP A 239 -22.80 -26.16 -5.32
C ASP A 239 -21.73 -27.25 -5.19
N PHE A 240 -22.14 -28.50 -4.90
CA PHE A 240 -21.30 -29.69 -4.88
C PHE A 240 -20.22 -29.67 -3.81
N ASP A 241 -20.47 -29.02 -2.69
CA ASP A 241 -19.58 -28.98 -1.53
C ASP A 241 -19.67 -30.26 -0.66
N GLY A 242 -20.67 -31.12 -0.91
CA GLY A 242 -20.89 -32.37 -0.18
C GLY A 242 -21.84 -32.26 1.01
N ILE A 243 -22.36 -31.06 1.29
CA ILE A 243 -23.41 -30.74 2.25
C ILE A 243 -24.71 -30.56 1.46
N PRO A 244 -25.78 -31.32 1.75
CA PRO A 244 -27.02 -31.12 1.00
C PRO A 244 -27.67 -29.76 1.30
N ASP A 245 -28.34 -29.16 0.31
CA ASP A 245 -29.02 -27.85 0.38
C ASP A 245 -29.93 -27.68 1.62
N ASP A 246 -30.45 -28.78 2.19
CA ASP A 246 -31.32 -28.76 3.38
C ASP A 246 -30.57 -28.58 4.70
N LYS A 247 -29.24 -28.65 4.67
CA LYS A 247 -28.31 -28.53 5.80
C LYS A 247 -27.20 -27.52 5.57
N ASP A 248 -27.14 -27.01 4.37
CA ASP A 248 -26.23 -25.99 3.91
C ASP A 248 -26.83 -24.59 4.19
N ALA A 249 -26.04 -23.71 4.80
CA ALA A 249 -26.39 -22.33 5.10
C ALA A 249 -26.19 -21.42 3.87
N CYS A 250 -25.34 -21.80 2.92
CA CYS A 250 -25.11 -21.12 1.65
C CYS A 250 -25.26 -22.08 0.45
N PRO A 251 -26.48 -22.56 0.12
CA PRO A 251 -26.72 -23.63 -0.88
C PRO A 251 -26.35 -23.34 -2.35
N LEU A 252 -25.69 -22.22 -2.63
CA LEU A 252 -25.23 -21.82 -3.95
C LEU A 252 -23.73 -21.53 -3.96
N ASP A 253 -23.10 -21.44 -2.80
CA ASP A 253 -21.73 -21.00 -2.61
C ASP A 253 -20.98 -22.14 -1.92
N ARG A 254 -20.05 -22.76 -2.64
CA ARG A 254 -19.35 -23.96 -2.18
C ARG A 254 -18.49 -23.70 -0.94
N GLU A 255 -18.64 -24.51 0.10
CA GLU A 255 -17.76 -24.56 1.28
C GLU A 255 -16.28 -24.80 0.92
N ASN A 256 -15.37 -24.09 1.59
CA ASN A 256 -13.93 -24.28 1.47
C ASN A 256 -13.37 -24.97 2.72
N TYR A 257 -13.14 -26.28 2.64
CA TYR A 257 -12.69 -27.13 3.77
C TYR A 257 -11.31 -26.76 4.36
N ASN A 258 -11.22 -25.65 5.07
CA ASN A 258 -9.99 -25.05 5.59
C ASN A 258 -9.77 -25.30 7.10
N LYS A 259 -10.66 -26.05 7.77
CA LYS A 259 -10.68 -26.38 9.21
C LYS A 259 -11.25 -25.29 10.12
N PHE A 260 -11.68 -24.16 9.57
CA PHE A 260 -12.59 -23.21 10.18
C PHE A 260 -14.01 -23.55 9.68
N GLU A 261 -15.03 -23.31 10.51
CA GLU A 261 -16.47 -23.58 10.33
C GLU A 261 -17.04 -24.58 9.26
N ASP A 262 -16.31 -25.62 8.80
CA ASP A 262 -16.57 -26.47 7.60
C ASP A 262 -17.83 -27.35 7.63
N SER A 263 -18.73 -27.12 8.59
CA SER A 263 -19.95 -27.89 8.80
C SER A 263 -21.21 -27.11 8.45
N ASP A 264 -21.09 -25.83 8.09
CA ASP A 264 -22.24 -24.97 7.81
C ASP A 264 -22.51 -24.76 6.31
N GLY A 265 -21.58 -25.07 5.42
CA GLY A 265 -21.79 -25.03 3.97
C GLY A 265 -21.52 -23.67 3.35
N CYS A 266 -20.94 -22.73 4.11
CA CYS A 266 -20.64 -21.39 3.62
C CYS A 266 -19.13 -21.22 3.45
N PRO A 267 -18.66 -20.69 2.31
CA PRO A 267 -17.23 -20.42 2.15
C PRO A 267 -16.77 -19.45 3.24
N ASP A 268 -15.86 -19.95 4.07
CA ASP A 268 -15.16 -19.16 5.05
C ASP A 268 -14.32 -18.10 4.32
N VAL A 269 -14.82 -16.88 4.34
CA VAL A 269 -14.01 -15.72 4.02
C VAL A 269 -13.05 -15.48 5.18
N VAL A 270 -11.78 -15.79 4.96
CA VAL A 270 -10.73 -15.12 5.71
C VAL A 270 -10.89 -13.64 5.39
N GLN A 271 -11.47 -12.88 6.31
CA GLN A 271 -11.46 -11.43 6.20
C GLN A 271 -9.99 -11.01 6.19
N HIS A 272 -9.45 -10.78 4.99
CA HIS A 272 -8.29 -9.94 4.83
C HIS A 272 -8.71 -8.58 5.36
N MET A 273 -8.31 -8.27 6.60
CA MET A 273 -8.39 -6.93 7.15
C MET A 273 -7.60 -6.04 6.19
N ILE A 274 -8.32 -5.26 5.37
CA ILE A 274 -7.74 -4.17 4.62
C ILE A 274 -7.48 -3.09 5.67
N PHE A 275 -6.22 -2.93 6.03
CA PHE A 275 -5.78 -1.81 6.87
C PHE A 275 -5.70 -0.57 5.95
N GLY A 276 -6.84 0.09 5.76
CA GLY A 276 -6.98 1.33 5.00
C GLY A 276 -8.00 2.25 5.66
N ASP A 277 -7.86 3.54 5.42
CA ASP A 277 -8.76 4.62 5.83
C ASP A 277 -8.85 5.50 4.57
N TYR A 278 -9.85 5.22 3.74
CA TYR A 278 -9.91 5.71 2.36
C TYR A 278 -10.27 7.20 2.30
N ASP A 279 -11.06 7.70 3.25
CA ASP A 279 -11.46 9.10 3.32
C ASP A 279 -10.63 9.94 4.32
N GLY A 280 -9.74 9.30 5.07
CA GLY A 280 -8.70 9.93 5.88
C GLY A 280 -9.21 10.50 7.20
N ASP A 281 -10.34 10.01 7.70
CA ASP A 281 -10.93 10.49 8.95
C ASP A 281 -10.32 9.86 10.21
N GLY A 282 -9.47 8.84 10.08
CA GLY A 282 -8.80 8.15 11.19
C GLY A 282 -9.53 6.92 11.72
N ILE A 283 -10.67 6.54 11.13
CA ILE A 283 -11.38 5.28 11.38
C ILE A 283 -11.05 4.32 10.21
N PRO A 284 -10.56 3.11 10.48
CA PRO A 284 -10.28 2.15 9.41
C PRO A 284 -11.55 1.77 8.65
N ASP A 285 -11.49 1.55 7.34
CA ASP A 285 -12.61 1.18 6.45
C ASP A 285 -13.47 -0.01 6.97
N GLN A 286 -12.85 -0.90 7.77
CA GLN A 286 -13.50 -2.06 8.38
C GLN A 286 -14.39 -1.70 9.60
N ASP A 287 -14.10 -0.57 10.24
CA ASP A 287 -14.77 -0.04 11.42
C ASP A 287 -15.59 1.23 11.08
N ASP A 288 -15.54 1.68 9.82
CA ASP A 288 -16.21 2.85 9.27
C ASP A 288 -17.52 2.46 8.51
N LEU A 289 -18.66 3.06 8.88
CA LEU A 289 -19.95 2.84 8.21
C LEU A 289 -20.11 3.67 6.93
N CYS A 290 -19.28 4.69 6.72
CA CYS A 290 -19.21 5.53 5.55
C CYS A 290 -17.77 5.66 4.97
N PRO A 291 -17.15 4.56 4.46
CA PRO A 291 -15.73 4.49 4.04
C PRO A 291 -15.25 5.40 2.90
N TYR A 292 -16.08 6.34 2.44
CA TYR A 292 -15.79 7.24 1.33
C TYR A 292 -16.16 8.69 1.68
N SER A 293 -16.54 8.96 2.91
CA SER A 293 -17.09 10.23 3.35
C SER A 293 -16.65 10.50 4.78
N PRO A 294 -15.69 11.40 4.98
CA PRO A 294 -14.99 11.50 6.25
C PRO A 294 -15.92 11.90 7.38
N GLU A 295 -15.75 11.24 8.53
CA GLU A 295 -16.39 11.55 9.80
C GLU A 295 -16.21 13.02 10.18
N THR A 296 -17.27 13.58 10.77
CA THR A 296 -17.26 14.92 11.32
C THR A 296 -17.20 14.85 12.85
N TYR A 297 -15.99 14.75 13.40
CA TYR A 297 -15.74 14.74 14.86
C TYR A 297 -16.41 15.90 15.60
N ASN A 298 -17.61 15.66 16.14
CA ASN A 298 -18.47 16.67 16.75
C ASN A 298 -19.07 16.21 18.09
N LYS A 299 -18.57 15.09 18.65
CA LYS A 299 -19.00 14.40 19.87
C LYS A 299 -20.36 13.71 19.77
N PHE A 300 -20.88 13.54 18.57
CA PHE A 300 -22.10 12.80 18.30
C PHE A 300 -21.74 11.75 17.26
N GLN A 301 -21.79 10.49 17.70
CA GLN A 301 -21.47 9.28 16.94
C GLN A 301 -20.14 9.27 16.16
N ASP A 302 -19.16 10.08 16.56
CA ASP A 302 -17.76 10.11 16.07
C ASP A 302 -16.98 8.75 16.02
N GLU A 303 -17.60 7.64 16.39
CA GLU A 303 -17.03 6.29 16.29
C GLU A 303 -17.60 5.50 15.10
N ASP A 304 -18.56 6.07 14.36
CA ASP A 304 -19.33 5.37 13.33
C ASP A 304 -18.82 5.67 11.91
N GLY A 305 -17.96 6.67 11.72
CA GLY A 305 -17.31 6.97 10.44
C GLY A 305 -18.19 7.78 9.48
N CYS A 306 -19.39 8.17 9.91
CA CYS A 306 -20.35 8.85 9.06
C CYS A 306 -20.58 10.31 9.47
N PRO A 307 -20.53 11.27 8.52
CA PRO A 307 -20.78 12.67 8.83
C PRO A 307 -22.21 12.92 9.33
N ASP A 308 -22.32 13.26 10.61
CA ASP A 308 -23.59 13.52 11.27
C ASP A 308 -24.14 14.93 10.97
N LEU A 309 -25.24 15.00 10.20
CA LEU A 309 -25.92 16.25 9.79
C LEU A 309 -27.35 16.36 10.35
N VAL A 310 -27.67 17.50 10.97
CA VAL A 310 -29.05 17.88 11.37
C VAL A 310 -29.53 19.13 10.60
N ALA A 311 -30.82 19.14 10.26
CA ALA A 311 -31.49 19.90 9.19
C ALA A 311 -31.57 21.45 9.31
N ASP A 312 -30.77 22.09 10.14
CA ASP A 312 -30.82 23.55 10.38
C ASP A 312 -29.46 24.27 10.32
N ASN A 313 -28.42 23.63 9.77
CA ASN A 313 -27.05 24.18 9.70
C ASN A 313 -26.51 24.61 11.08
N LYS A 314 -27.02 24.00 12.15
CA LYS A 314 -26.39 24.00 13.46
C LYS A 314 -25.96 22.57 13.77
N LEU A 315 -24.78 22.46 14.36
CA LEU A 315 -24.10 21.20 14.64
C LEU A 315 -24.83 20.32 15.67
N SER A 316 -25.92 20.79 16.28
CA SER A 316 -26.76 20.07 17.27
C SER A 316 -27.91 20.96 17.78
N VAL A 317 -28.97 20.33 18.30
CA VAL A 317 -30.10 21.05 18.93
C VAL A 317 -29.68 21.49 20.34
N ASP A 318 -29.66 22.79 20.58
CA ASP A 318 -29.48 23.44 21.89
C ASP A 318 -30.73 24.31 22.11
N THR A 319 -31.68 23.77 22.88
CA THR A 319 -33.05 24.28 23.02
C THR A 319 -33.12 25.54 23.88
N ASP A 320 -32.19 25.77 24.80
CA ASP A 320 -32.18 26.94 25.67
C ASP A 320 -31.03 27.93 25.43
N GLY A 321 -30.06 27.57 24.60
CA GLY A 321 -29.04 28.44 24.03
C GLY A 321 -27.88 28.72 24.98
N ASP A 322 -27.59 27.82 25.93
CA ASP A 322 -26.50 28.00 26.89
C ASP A 322 -25.13 27.50 26.39
N GLY A 323 -25.09 26.86 25.23
CA GLY A 323 -23.86 26.34 24.62
C GLY A 323 -23.59 24.85 24.91
N ILE A 324 -24.46 24.18 25.65
CA ILE A 324 -24.48 22.73 25.86
C ILE A 324 -25.64 22.15 25.04
N ILE A 325 -25.43 21.00 24.41
CA ILE A 325 -26.36 20.46 23.41
C ILE A 325 -27.37 19.52 24.07
N ASP A 326 -28.63 19.51 23.63
CA ASP A 326 -29.78 18.87 24.32
C ASP A 326 -29.57 17.40 24.72
N ASN A 327 -28.71 16.67 24.00
CA ASN A 327 -28.42 15.25 24.25
C ASN A 327 -27.36 15.03 25.35
N ILE A 328 -26.55 16.04 25.68
CA ILE A 328 -25.58 16.02 26.79
C ILE A 328 -25.96 17.00 27.91
N ASP A 329 -26.94 17.87 27.68
CA ASP A 329 -27.53 18.78 28.64
C ASP A 329 -28.52 18.04 29.57
N LEU A 330 -28.29 18.06 30.89
CA LEU A 330 -29.20 17.46 31.87
C LEU A 330 -30.47 18.29 32.07
N CYS A 331 -30.45 19.57 31.71
CA CYS A 331 -31.56 20.51 31.75
C CYS A 331 -31.79 21.23 30.41
N PRO A 332 -32.17 20.54 29.30
CA PRO A 332 -32.31 21.06 27.91
C PRO A 332 -33.30 22.22 27.67
N THR A 333 -33.88 22.79 28.71
CA THR A 333 -34.85 23.89 28.61
C THR A 333 -34.57 24.99 29.64
N GLN A 334 -33.49 24.87 30.40
CA GLN A 334 -33.03 25.86 31.36
C GLN A 334 -31.53 26.11 31.21
N PRO A 335 -31.15 27.33 30.82
CA PRO A 335 -29.76 27.62 30.50
C PRO A 335 -28.87 27.59 31.74
N GLU A 336 -27.70 27.00 31.61
CA GLU A 336 -26.62 26.92 32.59
C GLU A 336 -26.20 28.29 33.11
N THR A 337 -25.75 28.31 34.37
CA THR A 337 -25.12 29.45 35.01
C THR A 337 -23.62 29.20 35.21
N TYR A 338 -22.81 29.55 34.20
CA TYR A 338 -21.34 29.53 34.28
C TYR A 338 -20.80 30.28 35.50
N ASN A 339 -20.49 29.55 36.57
CA ASN A 339 -20.08 30.09 37.86
C ASN A 339 -18.86 29.37 38.47
N GLY A 340 -18.27 28.42 37.74
CA GLY A 340 -17.09 27.65 38.13
C GLY A 340 -17.42 26.34 38.83
N ILE A 341 -18.69 25.92 38.84
CA ILE A 341 -19.14 24.71 39.52
C ILE A 341 -20.11 24.01 38.59
N LEU A 342 -19.82 22.74 38.30
CA LEU A 342 -20.61 21.88 37.41
C LEU A 342 -21.03 22.53 36.08
N ASP A 343 -20.25 23.51 35.58
CA ASP A 343 -20.50 24.29 34.36
C ASP A 343 -20.59 23.45 33.05
N THR A 344 -20.53 22.13 33.14
CA THR A 344 -20.58 21.18 32.02
C THR A 344 -21.83 20.30 32.03
N ASP A 345 -22.70 20.39 33.04
CA ASP A 345 -23.88 19.52 33.15
C ASP A 345 -25.17 20.12 32.55
N GLY A 346 -25.16 21.40 32.18
CA GLY A 346 -26.27 22.09 31.52
C GLY A 346 -27.42 22.49 32.45
N CYS A 347 -27.30 22.24 33.76
CA CYS A 347 -28.31 22.59 34.74
C CYS A 347 -27.93 23.82 35.58
N PRO A 348 -28.76 24.90 35.60
CA PRO A 348 -28.44 26.12 36.34
C PRO A 348 -28.20 25.83 37.82
N ASP A 349 -26.95 26.05 38.20
CA ASP A 349 -26.46 25.78 39.52
C ASP A 349 -27.06 26.72 40.57
N SER A 350 -28.16 26.28 41.18
CA SER A 350 -28.91 27.13 42.10
C SER A 350 -28.15 27.26 43.42
N SER A 351 -27.40 28.36 43.61
CA SER A 351 -26.97 29.04 44.86
C SER A 351 -27.08 28.31 46.23
N LEU A 352 -26.78 27.02 46.30
CA LEU A 352 -26.87 26.18 47.50
C LEU A 352 -25.50 25.74 48.03
N TYR A 353 -24.41 26.25 47.47
CA TYR A 353 -23.06 26.09 48.00
C TYR A 353 -22.88 26.88 49.30
N ARG A 354 -23.24 26.23 50.41
CA ARG A 354 -22.89 26.68 51.76
C ARG A 354 -22.58 25.53 52.72
N TYR A 355 -22.18 24.37 52.20
CA TYR A 355 -22.01 23.16 52.99
C TYR A 355 -20.85 22.34 52.41
N ASP A 356 -19.65 22.91 52.44
CA ASP A 356 -18.36 22.21 52.46
C ASP A 356 -17.66 22.80 53.70
N ALA A 357 -17.87 22.14 54.84
CA ALA A 357 -17.62 22.73 56.15
C ALA A 357 -16.17 22.57 56.64
N ASP A 358 -15.40 21.66 56.05
CA ASP A 358 -13.97 21.45 56.32
C ASP A 358 -13.04 21.80 55.15
N MET A 359 -13.60 22.15 53.98
CA MET A 359 -12.89 22.73 52.83
C MET A 359 -11.86 21.77 52.22
N ASP A 360 -12.18 20.49 52.15
CA ASP A 360 -11.35 19.50 51.46
C ASP A 360 -11.70 19.33 49.97
N GLY A 361 -12.80 19.92 49.51
CA GLY A 361 -13.25 19.88 48.13
C GLY A 361 -14.39 18.90 47.86
N ILE A 362 -14.88 18.19 48.87
CA ILE A 362 -16.06 17.32 48.80
C ILE A 362 -17.22 18.02 49.53
N LEU A 363 -18.44 17.98 48.97
CA LEU A 363 -19.59 18.67 49.57
C LEU A 363 -20.14 17.89 50.77
N ASP A 364 -20.60 18.54 51.85
CA ASP A 364 -21.12 17.91 53.08
C ASP A 364 -22.20 16.83 52.86
N ASN A 365 -22.90 16.84 51.71
CA ASN A 365 -23.92 15.83 51.39
C ASN A 365 -23.33 14.54 50.79
N ASP A 366 -22.18 14.66 50.14
CA ASP A 366 -21.44 13.58 49.47
C ASP A 366 -20.19 13.17 50.28
N ASP A 367 -19.84 13.98 51.27
CA ASP A 367 -18.79 13.74 52.26
C ASP A 367 -19.31 12.86 53.43
N ALA A 368 -18.65 11.73 53.68
CA ALA A 368 -18.95 10.84 54.79
C ALA A 368 -18.45 11.36 56.15
N CYS A 369 -17.50 12.30 56.16
CA CYS A 369 -16.97 13.03 57.30
C CYS A 369 -17.01 14.57 57.12
N PRO A 370 -18.19 15.23 57.04
CA PRO A 370 -18.39 16.66 56.70
C PRO A 370 -17.77 17.73 57.61
N LEU A 371 -16.88 17.38 58.53
CA LEU A 371 -16.23 18.29 59.47
C LEU A 371 -14.74 17.95 59.66
N GLU A 372 -14.24 16.90 59.03
CA GLU A 372 -12.85 16.50 59.06
C GLU A 372 -12.33 16.34 57.64
N PRO A 373 -11.38 17.19 57.20
CA PRO A 373 -10.95 17.21 55.82
C PRO A 373 -10.20 15.93 55.43
N GLU A 374 -10.51 15.43 54.23
CA GLU A 374 -9.87 14.29 53.58
C GLU A 374 -8.33 14.37 53.58
N THR A 375 -7.70 13.20 53.69
CA THR A 375 -6.25 13.01 53.57
C THR A 375 -5.93 12.23 52.30
N TYR A 376 -5.80 12.94 51.17
CA TYR A 376 -5.38 12.38 49.88
C TYR A 376 -4.10 11.53 49.98
N ASN A 377 -4.27 10.21 49.98
CA ASN A 377 -3.17 9.25 50.14
C ASN A 377 -3.33 8.01 49.23
N LEU A 378 -4.16 8.11 48.18
CA LEU A 378 -4.51 7.08 47.20
C LEU A 378 -5.33 5.92 47.79
N TYR A 379 -5.90 6.09 48.99
CA TYR A 379 -6.73 5.09 49.64
C TYR A 379 -8.06 5.72 50.06
N LEU A 380 -9.12 5.39 49.31
CA LEU A 380 -10.50 5.84 49.54
C LEU A 380 -10.73 7.36 49.52
N ASP A 381 -9.82 8.12 48.91
CA ASP A 381 -9.82 9.60 48.71
C ASP A 381 -11.10 10.24 48.11
N THR A 382 -12.16 9.48 47.84
CA THR A 382 -13.43 9.98 47.29
C THR A 382 -14.56 10.06 48.30
N ASP A 383 -14.36 9.56 49.53
CA ASP A 383 -15.43 9.48 50.53
C ASP A 383 -15.44 10.64 51.54
N GLY A 384 -14.44 11.52 51.52
CA GLY A 384 -14.37 12.73 52.35
C GLY A 384 -13.91 12.47 53.78
N CYS A 385 -13.49 11.25 54.10
CA CYS A 385 -13.03 10.88 55.43
C CYS A 385 -11.51 10.74 55.47
N PRO A 386 -10.81 11.36 56.46
CA PRO A 386 -9.37 11.22 56.59
C PRO A 386 -8.99 9.77 56.91
N ASP A 387 -8.60 9.06 55.86
CA ASP A 387 -8.18 7.69 55.96
C ASP A 387 -6.69 7.60 56.25
N SER A 388 -6.32 6.55 56.96
CA SER A 388 -4.93 6.22 57.21
C SER A 388 -4.73 4.75 56.95
N VAL A 389 -3.78 4.44 56.08
CA VAL A 389 -3.27 3.08 55.96
C VAL A 389 -2.41 2.79 57.19
N ASP A 390 -3.04 2.22 58.23
CA ASP A 390 -2.33 1.60 59.34
C ASP A 390 -1.50 0.45 58.75
N ASP A 391 -0.18 0.59 58.85
CA ASP A 391 0.87 -0.32 58.41
C ASP A 391 0.64 -1.75 58.95
N ALA A 392 -0.18 -2.53 58.24
CA ALA A 392 -0.64 -3.85 58.67
C ALA A 392 -1.08 -4.76 57.51
N LEU A 393 -0.29 -4.77 56.43
CA LEU A 393 -0.09 -5.98 55.66
C LEU A 393 1.41 -6.23 55.62
N SER A 394 1.88 -7.20 56.40
CA SER A 394 3.19 -7.80 56.18
C SER A 394 3.17 -8.50 54.82
N GLY A 395 3.34 -7.70 53.76
CA GLY A 395 3.88 -8.18 52.51
C GLY A 395 5.19 -8.90 52.83
N TYR A 396 5.42 -10.01 52.16
CA TYR A 396 6.70 -10.70 52.24
C TYR A 396 7.82 -9.69 51.98
N THR A 397 8.52 -9.27 53.02
CA THR A 397 9.76 -8.51 52.86
C THR A 397 10.82 -9.51 52.47
N PHE A 398 11.35 -9.38 51.26
CA PHE A 398 12.48 -10.17 50.82
C PHE A 398 13.71 -9.83 51.68
N PRO A 399 14.65 -10.76 51.86
CA PRO A 399 15.86 -10.52 52.65
C PRO A 399 16.65 -9.34 52.05
N ASP A 400 17.05 -8.43 52.92
CA ASP A 400 17.96 -7.31 52.69
C ASP A 400 18.98 -7.42 53.84
N THR A 401 20.16 -7.92 53.51
CA THR A 401 21.12 -8.48 54.46
C THR A 401 21.98 -7.39 55.12
N ASP A 402 22.22 -6.26 54.47
CA ASP A 402 22.96 -5.12 55.02
C ASP A 402 22.09 -3.89 55.32
N GLY A 403 20.84 -3.89 54.88
CA GLY A 403 19.79 -2.98 55.34
C GLY A 403 19.83 -1.61 54.69
N ASP A 404 20.32 -1.52 53.46
CA ASP A 404 20.38 -0.28 52.69
C ASP A 404 19.06 0.04 51.96
N GLY A 405 18.15 -0.94 51.83
CA GLY A 405 16.85 -0.77 51.16
C GLY A 405 16.79 -1.38 49.77
N ILE A 406 17.85 -2.04 49.31
CA ILE A 406 17.88 -2.85 48.09
C ILE A 406 17.80 -4.33 48.50
N GLU A 407 16.92 -5.11 47.86
CA GLU A 407 16.74 -6.52 48.24
C GLU A 407 17.96 -7.36 47.80
N ASP A 408 18.33 -8.40 48.56
CA ASP A 408 19.49 -9.32 48.29
C ASP A 408 19.55 -9.88 46.85
N ARG A 409 18.43 -9.86 46.11
CA ARG A 409 18.33 -10.33 44.72
C ARG A 409 18.78 -9.29 43.70
N TRP A 410 18.62 -8.01 44.03
CA TRP A 410 18.99 -6.86 43.22
C TRP A 410 20.25 -6.17 43.77
N ASP A 411 20.67 -6.54 44.96
CA ASP A 411 21.91 -6.12 45.59
C ASP A 411 23.10 -7.00 45.14
N SER A 412 24.03 -6.38 44.42
CA SER A 412 25.28 -6.97 43.94
C SER A 412 26.32 -7.14 45.05
N CYS A 413 26.16 -6.42 46.16
CA CYS A 413 27.05 -6.38 47.32
C CYS A 413 26.35 -6.68 48.66
N ILE A 414 25.41 -7.63 48.71
CA ILE A 414 24.70 -8.32 49.83
C ILE A 414 25.12 -8.08 51.31
N TYR A 415 26.36 -7.75 51.63
CA TYR A 415 26.85 -7.49 52.98
C TYR A 415 27.44 -6.09 53.20
N GLU A 416 27.46 -5.23 52.19
CA GLU A 416 28.00 -3.87 52.23
C GLU A 416 26.91 -2.88 51.82
N PRO A 417 26.40 -2.06 52.76
CA PRO A 417 25.23 -1.24 52.49
C PRO A 417 25.57 -0.08 51.56
N GLU A 418 24.73 0.12 50.55
CA GLU A 418 24.74 1.26 49.64
C GLU A 418 24.70 2.58 50.42
N ASN A 419 25.45 3.55 49.92
CA ASN A 419 25.62 4.86 50.52
C ASN A 419 24.80 5.98 49.83
N PHE A 420 24.06 5.66 48.76
CA PHE A 420 23.12 6.54 48.04
C PHE A 420 23.74 7.89 47.71
N ASN A 421 24.86 7.86 46.99
CA ASN A 421 25.62 9.06 46.65
C ASN A 421 25.21 9.69 45.30
N GLY A 422 24.25 9.11 44.59
CA GLY A 422 23.76 9.58 43.29
C GLY A 422 24.42 8.89 42.10
N PHE A 423 25.23 7.84 42.31
CA PHE A 423 25.94 7.13 41.26
C PHE A 423 25.73 5.63 41.44
N LEU A 424 25.11 4.98 40.45
CA LEU A 424 24.80 3.54 40.48
C LEU A 424 24.03 3.05 41.73
N ASP A 425 23.29 3.95 42.38
CA ASP A 425 22.49 3.71 43.60
C ASP A 425 21.45 2.55 43.49
N ASP A 426 21.30 1.91 42.34
CA ASP A 426 20.38 0.79 42.10
C ASP A 426 21.06 -0.60 42.17
N ASP A 427 22.39 -0.69 42.29
CA ASP A 427 23.13 -1.97 42.24
C ASP A 427 23.49 -2.57 43.61
N GLY A 428 23.27 -1.84 44.70
CA GLY A 428 23.51 -2.28 46.09
C GLY A 428 24.96 -2.22 46.58
N CYS A 429 25.89 -1.64 45.82
CA CYS A 429 27.32 -1.67 46.13
C CYS A 429 27.92 -0.30 46.51
N PRO A 430 28.34 -0.05 47.77
CA PRO A 430 28.81 1.27 48.15
C PRO A 430 30.07 1.69 47.40
N GLU A 431 29.95 2.68 46.52
CA GLU A 431 31.09 3.22 45.83
C GLU A 431 31.86 4.17 46.75
N THR A 432 33.16 3.96 46.80
CA THR A 432 34.07 4.99 47.26
C THR A 432 34.67 5.64 46.03
N LEU A 433 34.52 6.97 45.89
CA LEU A 433 35.22 7.78 44.89
C LEU A 433 36.71 7.42 44.86
N GLY A 434 37.05 6.54 43.92
CA GLY A 434 38.29 5.82 43.85
C GLY A 434 39.01 6.23 42.58
N THR A 435 39.84 7.26 42.71
CA THR A 435 40.77 7.72 41.67
C THR A 435 41.57 6.54 41.11
N THR A 436 41.42 6.25 39.82
CA THR A 436 42.28 5.26 39.15
C THR A 436 43.53 5.93 38.58
N ALA A 437 44.59 5.88 39.39
CA ALA A 437 45.97 5.64 38.98
C ALA A 437 46.50 6.35 37.71
N GLY A 438 47.11 7.53 37.92
CA GLY A 438 48.30 7.94 37.18
C GLY A 438 48.18 9.16 36.29
N ASP A 439 48.50 10.32 36.87
CA ASP A 439 48.92 11.56 36.22
C ASP A 439 47.91 12.44 35.47
N MET A 440 46.61 12.29 35.69
CA MET A 440 45.63 13.27 35.20
C MET A 440 44.57 13.58 36.27
N ILE A 441 44.47 14.87 36.62
CA ILE A 441 43.37 15.39 37.44
C ILE A 441 42.19 15.50 36.47
N ASP A 442 41.05 14.97 36.86
CA ASP A 442 39.74 15.07 36.21
C ASP A 442 38.82 15.54 37.35
N SER A 443 38.48 16.82 37.31
CA SER A 443 37.96 17.60 38.43
C SER A 443 36.43 17.57 38.52
N ASP A 444 35.75 17.23 37.43
CA ASP A 444 34.30 17.10 37.31
C ASP A 444 33.83 15.69 36.93
N TYR A 445 34.76 14.78 36.64
CA TYR A 445 34.56 13.34 36.51
C TYR A 445 33.74 12.92 35.29
N ASP A 446 33.87 13.62 34.18
CA ASP A 446 33.26 13.25 32.90
C ASP A 446 34.11 12.26 32.08
N GLY A 447 35.27 11.84 32.59
CA GLY A 447 36.15 10.89 31.93
C GLY A 447 37.20 11.52 31.02
N LEU A 448 37.20 12.84 30.87
CA LEU A 448 38.29 13.61 30.26
C LEU A 448 39.17 14.22 31.35
N ALA A 449 40.48 14.19 31.14
CA ALA A 449 41.41 14.82 32.07
C ALA A 449 41.37 16.35 31.95
N ASP A 450 41.47 17.11 33.05
CA ASP A 450 41.47 18.60 33.13
C ASP A 450 42.35 19.34 32.10
N HIS A 451 43.33 18.67 31.51
CA HIS A 451 44.26 19.23 30.53
C HIS A 451 43.90 18.93 29.06
N LEU A 452 42.94 18.02 28.84
CA LEU A 452 42.29 17.66 27.58
C LEU A 452 40.84 18.13 27.55
N ASP A 453 40.25 18.34 28.72
CA ASP A 453 38.93 18.90 28.96
C ASP A 453 38.94 20.44 28.83
N GLN A 454 38.02 20.98 28.03
CA GLN A 454 37.82 22.41 27.83
C GLN A 454 37.08 23.09 29.00
N CYS A 455 36.32 22.36 29.80
CA CYS A 455 35.61 22.81 30.98
C CYS A 455 35.95 22.00 32.26
N PRO A 456 37.20 22.06 32.80
CA PRO A 456 37.74 21.24 33.90
C PRO A 456 37.08 21.31 35.29
N THR A 457 35.84 21.74 35.40
CA THR A 457 35.09 21.86 36.66
C THR A 457 33.59 21.65 36.46
N ILE A 458 33.14 21.38 35.23
CA ILE A 458 31.76 21.17 34.86
C ILE A 458 31.71 19.98 33.90
N ALA A 459 31.15 18.86 34.37
CA ALA A 459 31.12 17.60 33.64
C ALA A 459 30.31 17.68 32.35
N GLU A 460 30.83 17.08 31.28
CA GLU A 460 30.13 16.84 30.02
C GLU A 460 28.75 16.19 30.21
N ARG A 461 27.81 16.53 29.33
CA ARG A 461 26.52 15.84 29.18
C ARG A 461 26.48 15.17 27.81
N TYR A 462 26.76 13.87 27.77
CA TYR A 462 26.63 13.04 26.58
C TYR A 462 25.26 13.18 25.90
N ASN A 463 25.18 13.99 24.85
CA ASN A 463 23.96 14.32 24.13
C ASN A 463 24.12 14.19 22.60
N LYS A 464 25.23 13.60 22.13
CA LYS A 464 25.60 13.35 20.72
C LYS A 464 26.02 14.60 19.95
N PHE A 465 26.32 15.69 20.64
CA PHE A 465 26.85 16.91 20.05
C PHE A 465 28.13 17.23 20.81
N GLN A 466 29.28 17.42 20.16
CA GLN A 466 30.56 17.82 20.79
C GLN A 466 31.00 17.11 22.11
N ASP A 467 30.46 15.93 22.43
CA ASP A 467 30.70 15.10 23.63
C ASP A 467 32.19 14.74 23.93
N GLU A 468 33.13 15.13 23.07
CA GLU A 468 34.55 14.83 23.16
C GLU A 468 35.38 15.98 23.74
N ASP A 469 34.78 17.14 23.98
CA ASP A 469 35.50 18.34 24.42
C ASP A 469 35.47 18.62 25.93
N GLY A 470 34.65 17.87 26.69
CA GLY A 470 34.56 17.93 28.16
C GLY A 470 33.75 19.10 28.70
N CYS A 471 33.11 19.86 27.80
CA CYS A 471 32.23 20.95 28.18
C CYS A 471 30.77 20.54 27.95
N PRO A 472 29.93 20.46 29.00
CA PRO A 472 28.52 20.20 28.79
C PRO A 472 28.00 21.20 27.79
N ASP A 473 27.43 20.67 26.71
CA ASP A 473 26.83 21.54 25.71
C ASP A 473 25.70 22.30 26.36
N SER A 474 26.05 23.50 26.80
CA SER A 474 25.16 24.59 26.55
C SER A 474 25.06 24.66 25.03
N ILE A 475 24.05 23.97 24.48
CA ILE A 475 23.14 24.66 23.55
C ILE A 475 23.09 26.05 24.11
N ILE A 476 23.58 27.00 23.32
CA ILE A 476 23.59 28.38 23.67
C ILE A 476 22.12 28.68 23.94
N HIS A 477 21.71 28.55 25.20
CA HIS A 477 20.57 29.25 25.75
C HIS A 477 21.10 30.67 25.78
N GLN A 478 21.18 31.26 24.58
CA GLN A 478 20.80 32.63 24.44
C GLN A 478 19.49 32.68 25.19
N THR A 479 19.54 33.39 26.30
CA THR A 479 18.42 33.75 27.15
C THR A 479 17.46 34.56 26.30
N ILE A 480 16.76 33.86 25.43
CA ILE A 480 15.68 34.33 24.64
C ILE A 480 14.61 33.29 24.97
N GLY A 481 13.65 33.74 25.78
CA GLY A 481 12.50 32.90 26.08
C GLY A 481 11.76 32.61 24.78
N ASP A 482 11.00 31.54 24.79
CA ASP A 482 9.90 31.33 23.87
C ASP A 482 8.68 31.37 24.81
N SER A 483 8.14 32.57 24.98
CA SER A 483 7.19 32.89 26.06
C SER A 483 5.80 32.29 25.81
N ASP A 484 5.47 31.91 24.59
CA ASP A 484 4.20 31.27 24.19
C ASP A 484 4.36 29.85 23.62
N GLY A 485 5.59 29.37 23.45
CA GLY A 485 5.91 27.98 23.16
C GLY A 485 5.64 27.59 21.71
N ASP A 486 5.80 28.53 20.78
CA ASP A 486 5.59 28.28 19.36
C ASP A 486 6.84 27.80 18.61
N GLY A 487 8.03 27.85 19.21
CA GLY A 487 9.28 27.44 18.59
C GLY A 487 10.09 28.58 17.95
N ILE A 488 9.59 29.82 17.97
CA ILE A 488 10.29 31.04 17.55
C ILE A 488 10.68 31.81 18.82
N TYR A 489 11.95 32.22 18.92
CA TYR A 489 12.44 32.85 20.15
C TYR A 489 12.00 34.32 20.27
N ASP A 490 11.65 34.79 21.48
CA ASP A 490 11.15 36.14 21.82
C ASP A 490 11.93 37.34 21.21
N ASP A 491 13.18 37.16 20.76
CA ASP A 491 14.01 38.21 20.15
C ASP A 491 13.91 38.29 18.62
N VAL A 492 13.46 37.22 17.98
CA VAL A 492 13.14 37.10 16.55
C VAL A 492 11.63 37.04 16.31
N ASP A 493 10.86 36.69 17.34
CA ASP A 493 9.41 36.70 17.39
C ASP A 493 8.83 38.13 17.48
N GLN A 494 7.94 38.48 16.54
CA GLN A 494 7.25 39.76 16.49
C GLN A 494 6.03 39.82 17.43
N CYS A 495 5.53 38.67 17.90
CA CYS A 495 4.48 38.52 18.89
C CYS A 495 4.86 37.58 20.06
N PRO A 496 5.83 37.94 20.94
CA PRO A 496 6.42 37.10 22.01
C PRO A 496 5.52 36.62 23.16
N THR A 497 4.21 36.56 22.98
CA THR A 497 3.23 36.16 24.00
C THR A 497 1.99 35.52 23.38
N ALA A 498 1.94 35.42 22.05
CA ALA A 498 0.83 34.87 21.29
C ALA A 498 1.41 33.88 20.29
N LYS A 499 1.15 32.59 20.53
CA LYS A 499 1.68 31.47 19.77
C LYS A 499 1.42 31.64 18.26
N GLU A 500 2.46 31.52 17.45
CA GLU A 500 2.40 31.41 15.99
C GLU A 500 1.42 30.33 15.53
N THR A 501 0.77 30.60 14.41
CA THR A 501 -0.12 29.67 13.71
C THR A 501 0.58 29.19 12.44
N TYR A 502 1.29 28.07 12.53
CA TYR A 502 1.94 27.41 11.39
C TYR A 502 0.94 27.06 10.28
N ASN A 503 0.79 27.94 9.30
CA ASN A 503 -0.16 27.82 8.18
C ASN A 503 0.47 28.13 6.82
N LYS A 504 1.81 28.14 6.74
CA LYS A 504 2.65 28.44 5.57
C LYS A 504 2.57 29.88 5.08
N TYR A 505 1.91 30.77 5.81
CA TYR A 505 1.89 32.21 5.56
C TYR A 505 2.58 32.89 6.72
N MET A 506 3.61 33.70 6.43
CA MET A 506 4.39 34.46 7.43
C MET A 506 4.88 33.74 8.71
N ASP A 507 4.78 32.40 8.80
CA ASP A 507 5.26 31.45 9.83
C ASP A 507 6.67 31.66 10.43
N THR A 508 7.46 32.58 9.89
CA THR A 508 8.80 32.92 10.40
C THR A 508 8.80 34.15 11.30
N ASP A 509 7.68 34.85 11.43
CA ASP A 509 7.60 36.12 12.14
C ASP A 509 7.07 36.01 13.58
N GLY A 510 6.56 34.85 14.00
CA GLY A 510 6.15 34.57 15.38
C GLY A 510 4.79 35.15 15.75
N CYS A 511 4.07 35.73 14.79
CA CYS A 511 2.76 36.32 15.01
C CYS A 511 1.64 35.45 14.46
N PRO A 512 0.63 35.10 15.28
CA PRO A 512 -0.54 34.39 14.78
C PRO A 512 -1.21 35.18 13.66
N ASP A 513 -1.17 34.60 12.47
CA ASP A 513 -1.75 35.18 11.28
C ASP A 513 -3.26 35.04 11.28
N PHE A 514 -3.93 36.18 11.47
CA PHE A 514 -5.38 36.27 11.37
C PHE A 514 -5.77 36.93 10.05
N ILE A 515 -6.30 36.14 9.12
CA ILE A 515 -7.09 36.67 7.99
C ILE A 515 -8.57 36.64 8.38
N ALA A 516 -9.36 37.56 7.80
CA ALA A 516 -10.74 37.83 8.17
C ALA A 516 -11.54 36.53 8.30
N ASP A 517 -12.33 36.44 9.38
CA ASP A 517 -13.23 35.33 9.74
C ASP A 517 -12.65 34.21 10.63
N ASN A 518 -11.49 34.43 11.26
CA ASN A 518 -11.05 33.64 12.43
C ASN A 518 -10.79 32.15 12.11
N LYS A 519 -10.49 31.83 10.85
CA LYS A 519 -10.11 30.49 10.35
C LYS A 519 -8.60 30.37 10.25
N LEU A 520 -8.09 29.14 10.42
CA LEU A 520 -6.66 28.79 10.52
C LEU A 520 -5.89 28.81 9.19
N SER A 521 -6.53 29.22 8.09
CA SER A 521 -6.01 29.13 6.74
C SER A 521 -6.48 30.31 5.89
N ALA A 522 -5.56 30.85 5.08
CA ALA A 522 -5.81 32.01 4.22
C ALA A 522 -6.80 31.66 3.09
N ASP A 523 -7.85 32.48 2.94
CA ASP A 523 -8.86 32.47 1.89
C ASP A 523 -9.19 33.95 1.62
N THR A 524 -8.42 34.56 0.73
CA THR A 524 -8.29 36.01 0.56
C THR A 524 -9.53 36.64 -0.08
N ASP A 525 -10.30 35.89 -0.87
CA ASP A 525 -11.54 36.35 -1.48
C ASP A 525 -12.82 35.73 -0.90
N GLY A 526 -12.68 34.74 -0.02
CA GLY A 526 -13.74 34.22 0.84
C GLY A 526 -14.69 33.27 0.11
N ASP A 527 -14.23 32.58 -0.93
CA ASP A 527 -15.03 31.63 -1.69
C ASP A 527 -15.06 30.22 -1.08
N GLY A 528 -14.23 29.96 -0.06
CA GLY A 528 -14.17 28.68 0.65
C GLY A 528 -13.03 27.75 0.19
N ILE A 529 -12.26 28.13 -0.82
CA ILE A 529 -11.02 27.46 -1.25
C ILE A 529 -9.84 28.19 -0.61
N LEU A 530 -8.83 27.45 -0.16
CA LEU A 530 -7.68 28.04 0.53
C LEU A 530 -6.71 28.66 -0.48
N ASP A 531 -6.11 29.81 -0.18
CA ASP A 531 -5.22 30.57 -1.08
C ASP A 531 -4.08 29.75 -1.71
N TYR A 532 -3.64 28.66 -1.07
CA TYR A 532 -2.59 27.76 -1.60
C TYR A 532 -3.14 26.64 -2.51
N LEU A 533 -4.45 26.39 -2.46
CA LEU A 533 -5.22 25.50 -3.34
C LEU A 533 -5.97 26.29 -4.43
N ASP A 534 -6.08 27.60 -4.27
CA ASP A 534 -6.78 28.53 -5.15
C ASP A 534 -5.83 29.09 -6.24
N LEU A 535 -6.17 28.88 -7.51
CA LEU A 535 -5.42 29.41 -8.66
C LEU A 535 -5.68 30.91 -8.89
N CYS A 536 -6.75 31.45 -8.32
CA CYS A 536 -7.12 32.86 -8.34
C CYS A 536 -7.39 33.44 -6.94
N PRO A 537 -6.39 33.53 -6.02
CA PRO A 537 -6.54 33.93 -4.60
C PRO A 537 -7.06 35.35 -4.31
N THR A 538 -7.58 36.08 -5.29
CA THR A 538 -8.13 37.43 -5.11
C THR A 538 -9.44 37.62 -5.85
N GLN A 539 -9.96 36.56 -6.49
CA GLN A 539 -11.22 36.57 -7.18
C GLN A 539 -12.06 35.35 -6.79
N PRO A 540 -13.20 35.57 -6.12
CA PRO A 540 -13.96 34.46 -5.56
C PRO A 540 -14.55 33.59 -6.66
N GLU A 541 -14.43 32.28 -6.48
CA GLU A 541 -14.99 31.23 -7.31
C GLU A 541 -16.50 31.43 -7.53
N THR A 542 -16.94 31.05 -8.72
CA THR A 542 -18.35 30.98 -9.08
C THR A 542 -18.79 29.52 -9.19
N TYR A 543 -19.18 28.90 -8.07
CA TYR A 543 -19.77 27.56 -8.01
C TYR A 543 -20.91 27.37 -9.03
N ASN A 544 -20.58 26.80 -10.19
CA ASN A 544 -21.48 26.65 -11.32
C ASN A 544 -21.46 25.25 -11.95
N GLY A 545 -20.71 24.31 -11.36
CA GLY A 545 -20.60 22.92 -11.79
C GLY A 545 -19.48 22.68 -12.81
N PHE A 546 -18.58 23.64 -12.98
CA PHE A 546 -17.45 23.57 -13.90
C PHE A 546 -16.25 24.08 -13.10
N GLN A 547 -15.17 23.28 -13.05
CA GLN A 547 -13.92 23.56 -12.34
C GLN A 547 -14.05 24.24 -10.96
N ASP A 548 -15.15 23.98 -10.23
CA ASP A 548 -15.46 24.54 -8.90
C ASP A 548 -14.41 24.25 -7.78
N SER A 549 -13.29 23.61 -8.11
CA SER A 549 -12.20 23.27 -7.20
C SER A 549 -10.89 24.02 -7.51
N ASP A 550 -10.84 24.81 -8.59
CA ASP A 550 -9.62 25.54 -8.98
C ASP A 550 -9.54 26.97 -8.40
N GLY A 551 -10.63 27.49 -7.83
CA GLY A 551 -10.69 28.81 -7.19
C GLY A 551 -10.76 29.99 -8.17
N CYS A 552 -10.84 29.74 -9.48
CA CYS A 552 -10.92 30.77 -10.50
C CYS A 552 -12.33 31.00 -11.04
N PRO A 553 -12.89 32.23 -10.97
CA PRO A 553 -14.27 32.49 -11.36
C PRO A 553 -14.56 32.12 -12.81
N ASP A 554 -15.28 31.02 -12.96
CA ASP A 554 -15.61 30.49 -14.26
C ASP A 554 -16.70 31.31 -14.96
N SER A 555 -16.37 31.80 -16.15
CA SER A 555 -17.31 32.56 -16.96
C SER A 555 -18.27 31.65 -17.72
N SER A 556 -19.30 31.16 -17.03
CA SER A 556 -20.54 30.60 -17.56
C SER A 556 -20.40 29.59 -18.71
N VAL A 557 -20.59 28.31 -18.37
CA VAL A 557 -21.08 27.20 -19.21
C VAL A 557 -21.17 27.52 -20.70
N SER A 558 -20.06 27.33 -21.42
CA SER A 558 -20.12 27.15 -22.86
C SER A 558 -20.75 25.79 -23.12
N THR A 559 -22.07 25.73 -23.29
CA THR A 559 -22.75 24.54 -23.86
C THR A 559 -22.53 24.44 -25.37
N LEU A 560 -21.44 25.05 -25.87
CA LEU A 560 -21.09 25.04 -27.27
C LEU A 560 -20.20 23.82 -27.47
N ASP A 561 -20.74 22.87 -28.22
CA ASP A 561 -20.09 21.68 -28.75
C ASP A 561 -20.28 21.84 -30.27
N SER A 562 -19.25 22.40 -30.90
CA SER A 562 -19.29 22.97 -32.25
C SER A 562 -19.26 21.89 -33.33
N ASP A 563 -18.73 20.71 -33.05
CA ASP A 563 -18.66 19.54 -33.94
C ASP A 563 -19.54 18.36 -33.49
N MET A 564 -20.18 18.46 -32.33
CA MET A 564 -21.22 17.55 -31.82
C MET A 564 -20.71 16.15 -31.50
N ASP A 565 -19.49 16.02 -31.00
CA ASP A 565 -18.91 14.74 -30.57
C ASP A 565 -19.20 14.38 -29.11
N GLY A 566 -19.79 15.31 -28.34
CA GLY A 566 -20.16 15.13 -26.94
C GLY A 566 -19.18 15.75 -25.95
N ILE A 567 -18.05 16.29 -26.42
CA ILE A 567 -17.08 17.07 -25.65
C ILE A 567 -17.39 18.56 -25.93
N LEU A 568 -17.34 19.40 -24.90
CA LEU A 568 -17.65 20.83 -25.07
C LEU A 568 -16.42 21.56 -25.62
N ASP A 569 -16.58 22.58 -26.47
CA ASP A 569 -15.50 23.37 -27.08
C ASP A 569 -14.43 23.88 -26.08
N ILE A 570 -14.78 24.01 -24.80
CA ILE A 570 -13.87 24.46 -23.74
C ILE A 570 -12.96 23.34 -23.20
N ASN A 571 -13.42 22.09 -23.31
CA ASN A 571 -12.72 20.87 -22.91
C ASN A 571 -12.25 20.05 -24.12
N ASP A 572 -12.40 20.60 -25.31
CA ASP A 572 -12.09 19.99 -26.59
C ASP A 572 -10.84 20.65 -27.18
N ALA A 573 -9.78 19.87 -27.39
CA ALA A 573 -8.53 20.32 -27.98
C ALA A 573 -8.65 20.57 -29.50
N CYS A 574 -9.68 20.01 -30.15
CA CYS A 574 -10.03 20.21 -31.55
C CYS A 574 -11.51 20.61 -31.76
N PRO A 575 -11.97 21.81 -31.30
CA PRO A 575 -13.40 22.23 -31.26
C PRO A 575 -14.20 22.33 -32.58
N LEU A 576 -13.67 21.84 -33.70
CA LEU A 576 -14.29 21.89 -35.01
C LEU A 576 -14.18 20.54 -35.75
N GLU A 577 -13.52 19.56 -35.17
CA GLU A 577 -13.23 18.25 -35.75
C GLU A 577 -13.66 17.18 -34.74
N PRO A 578 -14.75 16.42 -35.02
CA PRO A 578 -15.34 15.55 -34.01
C PRO A 578 -14.44 14.37 -33.65
N GLU A 579 -14.35 14.08 -32.35
CA GLU A 579 -13.66 12.95 -31.74
C GLU A 579 -14.03 11.60 -32.39
N THR A 580 -13.02 10.72 -32.46
CA THR A 580 -13.14 9.34 -32.88
C THR A 580 -12.94 8.39 -31.69
N TYR A 581 -14.03 8.12 -30.95
CA TYR A 581 -14.05 7.14 -29.85
C TYR A 581 -13.47 5.76 -30.25
N ASN A 582 -12.21 5.52 -29.93
CA ASN A 582 -11.41 4.35 -30.32
C ASN A 582 -10.64 3.73 -29.14
N ARG A 583 -10.90 4.19 -27.90
CA ARG A 583 -10.25 3.83 -26.61
C ARG A 583 -8.85 4.39 -26.43
N TYR A 584 -8.42 5.32 -27.26
CA TYR A 584 -7.16 6.02 -27.14
C TYR A 584 -7.48 7.50 -27.09
N LEU A 585 -7.16 8.12 -25.95
CA LEU A 585 -7.35 9.55 -25.68
C LEU A 585 -8.75 10.13 -25.99
N ASP A 586 -9.80 9.28 -26.00
CA ASP A 586 -11.23 9.60 -26.20
C ASP A 586 -11.85 10.75 -25.36
N SER A 587 -11.08 11.43 -24.51
CA SER A 587 -11.52 12.54 -23.66
C SER A 587 -10.94 13.90 -24.05
N ASP A 588 -10.04 13.97 -25.04
CA ASP A 588 -9.38 15.22 -25.42
C ASP A 588 -10.08 16.00 -26.55
N GLY A 589 -11.04 15.39 -27.26
CA GLY A 589 -11.85 16.04 -28.30
C GLY A 589 -11.19 16.07 -29.67
N CYS A 590 -9.99 15.51 -29.82
CA CYS A 590 -9.28 15.47 -31.08
C CYS A 590 -9.43 14.11 -31.76
N PRO A 591 -9.80 14.05 -33.06
CA PRO A 591 -9.92 12.79 -33.77
C PRO A 591 -8.59 12.07 -33.82
N ASP A 592 -8.44 11.10 -32.93
CA ASP A 592 -7.28 10.25 -32.92
C ASP A 592 -7.38 9.22 -34.03
N SER A 593 -6.40 9.28 -34.92
CA SER A 593 -6.03 8.12 -35.68
C SER A 593 -4.97 7.39 -34.88
N VAL A 594 -5.34 6.26 -34.27
CA VAL A 594 -4.37 5.18 -34.16
C VAL A 594 -3.95 4.86 -35.59
N ASP A 595 -2.80 5.41 -36.02
CA ASP A 595 -2.10 4.80 -37.13
C ASP A 595 -1.91 3.35 -36.69
N SER A 596 -2.40 2.43 -37.49
CA SER A 596 -2.48 1.01 -37.19
C SER A 596 -1.08 0.36 -37.23
N THR A 597 -0.09 1.03 -36.66
CA THR A 597 1.34 0.75 -36.76
C THR A 597 2.05 0.94 -35.41
N ALA A 598 1.35 1.23 -34.31
CA ALA A 598 1.86 0.93 -32.98
C ALA A 598 1.70 -0.58 -32.74
N SER A 599 2.83 -1.27 -32.90
CA SER A 599 3.15 -2.67 -32.65
C SER A 599 2.33 -3.32 -31.53
N THR A 600 1.14 -3.81 -31.89
CA THR A 600 0.61 -5.01 -31.26
C THR A 600 1.62 -6.11 -31.54
N TYR A 601 2.07 -6.81 -30.51
CA TYR A 601 2.81 -8.06 -30.63
C TYR A 601 2.16 -8.92 -31.73
N THR A 602 2.74 -8.91 -32.91
CA THR A 602 2.25 -9.68 -34.05
C THR A 602 3.05 -10.96 -34.01
N PHE A 603 2.39 -12.04 -33.64
CA PHE A 603 3.02 -13.35 -33.69
C PHE A 603 3.49 -13.61 -35.13
N PRO A 604 4.66 -14.25 -35.33
CA PRO A 604 5.18 -14.54 -36.66
C PRO A 604 4.11 -15.23 -37.51
N ASP A 605 3.92 -14.74 -38.73
CA ASP A 605 3.09 -15.32 -39.79
C ASP A 605 4.04 -15.48 -40.98
N THR A 606 4.62 -16.67 -41.10
CA THR A 606 5.78 -16.94 -41.96
C THR A 606 5.42 -16.91 -43.44
N ASP A 607 4.17 -17.19 -43.83
CA ASP A 607 3.72 -17.16 -45.22
C ASP A 607 2.76 -16.01 -45.57
N GLY A 608 2.38 -15.22 -44.56
CA GLY A 608 1.67 -13.95 -44.70
C GLY A 608 0.21 -14.13 -45.10
N ASP A 609 -0.39 -15.27 -44.73
CA ASP A 609 -1.79 -15.53 -45.01
C ASP A 609 -2.73 -14.88 -44.00
N GLY A 610 -2.27 -14.46 -42.82
CA GLY A 610 -3.09 -13.84 -41.77
C GLY A 610 -3.47 -14.78 -40.61
N ILE A 611 -2.96 -16.02 -40.60
CA ILE A 611 -3.01 -16.96 -39.49
C ILE A 611 -1.61 -17.05 -38.89
N GLU A 612 -1.48 -16.81 -37.58
CA GLU A 612 -0.18 -16.86 -36.90
C GLU A 612 0.43 -18.28 -36.88
N ASP A 613 1.77 -18.38 -36.91
CA ASP A 613 2.55 -19.65 -36.94
C ASP A 613 2.18 -20.65 -35.82
N ARG A 614 1.59 -20.17 -34.72
CA ARG A 614 1.12 -21.01 -33.60
C ARG A 614 -0.18 -21.75 -33.92
N TRP A 615 -1.04 -21.15 -34.74
CA TRP A 615 -2.34 -21.69 -35.17
C TRP A 615 -2.33 -22.18 -36.62
N ASP A 616 -1.24 -21.94 -37.34
CA ASP A 616 -1.00 -22.41 -38.69
C ASP A 616 -0.38 -23.83 -38.71
N ALA A 617 -1.11 -24.79 -39.29
CA ALA A 617 -0.65 -26.16 -39.47
C ALA A 617 0.31 -26.32 -40.67
N CYS A 618 0.44 -25.30 -41.52
CA CYS A 618 1.18 -25.24 -42.77
C CYS A 618 2.11 -24.02 -42.94
N ILE A 619 2.66 -23.42 -41.88
CA ILE A 619 3.75 -22.39 -41.72
C ILE A 619 4.43 -21.76 -42.97
N TYR A 620 4.66 -22.50 -44.06
CA TYR A 620 5.31 -22.02 -45.29
C TYR A 620 4.40 -22.02 -46.54
N GLU A 621 3.12 -22.38 -46.43
CA GLU A 621 2.17 -22.46 -47.54
C GLU A 621 0.90 -21.67 -47.22
N PRO A 622 0.67 -20.51 -47.89
CA PRO A 622 -0.38 -19.60 -47.46
C PRO A 622 -1.78 -20.12 -47.77
N GLU A 623 -2.70 -19.91 -46.83
CA GLU A 623 -4.11 -20.21 -46.93
C GLU A 623 -4.77 -19.45 -48.10
N ASN A 624 -5.75 -20.09 -48.74
CA ASN A 624 -6.40 -19.57 -49.94
C ASN A 624 -7.83 -19.03 -49.71
N TYR A 625 -8.28 -18.96 -48.44
CA TYR A 625 -9.51 -18.31 -47.99
C TYR A 625 -10.73 -18.67 -48.84
N ASN A 626 -11.02 -19.96 -48.94
CA ASN A 626 -12.07 -20.46 -49.82
C ASN A 626 -13.35 -20.90 -49.09
N ASN A 627 -13.50 -20.50 -47.82
CA ASN A 627 -14.55 -20.85 -46.86
C ASN A 627 -14.59 -22.34 -46.50
N ASN A 628 -13.46 -23.06 -46.59
CA ASN A 628 -13.34 -24.43 -46.15
C ASN A 628 -12.05 -24.59 -45.37
N LEU A 629 -12.18 -24.70 -44.04
CA LEU A 629 -11.08 -24.88 -43.09
C LEU A 629 -10.06 -23.72 -43.07
N ASP A 630 -10.47 -22.53 -43.53
CA ASP A 630 -9.76 -21.23 -43.49
C ASP A 630 -9.23 -20.75 -42.11
N TRP A 631 -9.21 -21.60 -41.08
CA TRP A 631 -8.70 -21.31 -39.74
C TRP A 631 -7.48 -22.16 -39.36
N ASP A 632 -7.06 -23.11 -40.21
CA ASP A 632 -5.94 -24.02 -39.91
C ASP A 632 -4.63 -23.69 -40.64
N GLY A 633 -4.59 -22.61 -41.43
CA GLY A 633 -3.40 -22.11 -42.15
C GLY A 633 -2.96 -22.96 -43.34
N CYS A 634 -3.67 -24.03 -43.67
CA CYS A 634 -3.28 -24.95 -44.73
C CYS A 634 -4.12 -24.79 -45.99
N PRO A 635 -3.53 -24.53 -47.19
CA PRO A 635 -4.27 -24.31 -48.42
C PRO A 635 -5.18 -25.49 -48.76
N ASP A 636 -6.45 -25.29 -48.44
CA ASP A 636 -7.45 -26.26 -48.73
C ASP A 636 -7.78 -26.23 -50.20
N THR A 637 -7.68 -27.37 -50.87
CA THR A 637 -8.41 -27.52 -52.11
C THR A 637 -9.83 -27.87 -51.73
N LEU A 638 -10.84 -27.11 -52.18
CA LEU A 638 -12.22 -27.58 -52.23
C LEU A 638 -12.19 -28.99 -52.83
N GLY A 639 -12.29 -29.99 -51.96
CA GLY A 639 -12.38 -31.38 -52.36
C GLY A 639 -13.52 -31.42 -53.35
N ALA A 640 -13.18 -31.81 -54.60
CA ALA A 640 -14.16 -32.01 -55.65
C ALA A 640 -15.42 -32.62 -55.04
N GLU A 641 -16.54 -31.91 -55.18
CA GLU A 641 -17.89 -32.24 -54.73
C GLU A 641 -17.96 -33.42 -53.76
N SER A 642 -18.34 -33.12 -52.52
CA SER A 642 -18.74 -34.14 -51.54
C SER A 642 -19.46 -35.28 -52.25
N THR A 643 -18.89 -36.49 -52.13
CA THR A 643 -19.46 -37.71 -52.69
C THR A 643 -20.72 -38.18 -51.94
N THR A 644 -21.30 -37.31 -51.12
CA THR A 644 -22.65 -37.49 -50.58
C THR A 644 -23.66 -37.14 -51.66
N PRO A 645 -24.65 -38.00 -51.94
CA PRO A 645 -25.66 -37.71 -52.96
C PRO A 645 -26.34 -36.39 -52.64
N VAL A 646 -26.27 -35.44 -53.57
CA VAL A 646 -27.12 -34.25 -53.52
C VAL A 646 -28.55 -34.76 -53.67
N TYR A 647 -29.30 -34.77 -52.57
CA TYR A 647 -30.72 -35.00 -52.63
C TYR A 647 -31.35 -33.74 -53.23
N ALA A 648 -32.31 -33.91 -54.14
CA ALA A 648 -33.03 -32.78 -54.72
C ALA A 648 -33.81 -32.09 -53.59
N ASP A 649 -33.74 -30.77 -53.54
CA ASP A 649 -34.47 -29.86 -52.67
C ASP A 649 -34.99 -28.76 -53.61
N SER A 650 -36.26 -28.87 -53.97
CA SER A 650 -36.87 -28.17 -55.10
C SER A 650 -37.36 -26.76 -54.77
N ASP A 651 -37.59 -26.45 -53.50
CA ASP A 651 -37.99 -25.12 -53.01
C ASP A 651 -36.93 -24.44 -52.12
N GLY A 652 -35.89 -25.18 -51.71
CA GLY A 652 -34.69 -24.63 -51.10
C GLY A 652 -34.87 -24.26 -49.64
N ASP A 653 -35.77 -24.95 -48.92
CA ASP A 653 -36.05 -24.70 -47.52
C ASP A 653 -35.17 -25.49 -46.54
N GLY A 654 -34.31 -26.36 -47.08
CA GLY A 654 -33.37 -27.18 -46.31
C GLY A 654 -33.84 -28.62 -46.06
N TYR A 655 -35.05 -29.00 -46.49
CA TYR A 655 -35.53 -30.38 -46.46
C TYR A 655 -35.45 -31.03 -47.85
N PRO A 656 -34.79 -32.19 -48.00
CA PRO A 656 -34.77 -32.87 -49.29
C PRO A 656 -36.14 -33.37 -49.74
N ASP A 657 -36.46 -33.28 -51.05
CA ASP A 657 -37.70 -33.73 -51.72
C ASP A 657 -38.17 -35.15 -51.32
N ALA A 658 -37.26 -35.98 -50.82
CA ALA A 658 -37.54 -37.36 -50.41
C ALA A 658 -38.14 -37.49 -49.01
N VAL A 659 -37.93 -36.50 -48.15
CA VAL A 659 -38.40 -36.44 -46.75
C VAL A 659 -39.28 -35.23 -46.48
N ASP A 660 -39.26 -34.25 -47.38
CA ASP A 660 -40.14 -33.11 -47.41
C ASP A 660 -41.59 -33.51 -47.78
N SER A 661 -42.54 -33.07 -46.95
CA SER A 661 -43.97 -33.31 -47.14
C SER A 661 -44.59 -32.37 -48.18
N CYS A 662 -43.96 -31.23 -48.47
CA CYS A 662 -44.34 -30.24 -49.47
C CYS A 662 -43.16 -29.83 -50.40
N PRO A 663 -42.64 -30.73 -51.28
CA PRO A 663 -41.43 -30.54 -52.11
C PRO A 663 -41.41 -29.42 -53.17
N THR A 664 -42.29 -28.45 -53.08
CA THR A 664 -42.40 -27.33 -54.02
C THR A 664 -42.81 -26.02 -53.34
N GLU A 665 -43.08 -26.07 -52.04
CA GLU A 665 -43.47 -24.92 -51.24
C GLU A 665 -42.62 -24.88 -49.98
N SER A 666 -41.75 -23.88 -49.89
CA SER A 666 -40.80 -23.73 -48.80
C SER A 666 -41.50 -23.56 -47.44
N GLU A 667 -40.99 -24.26 -46.42
CA GLU A 667 -41.35 -24.15 -45.01
C GLU A 667 -41.44 -22.70 -44.49
N THR A 668 -42.39 -22.44 -43.59
CA THR A 668 -42.54 -21.16 -42.90
C THR A 668 -42.29 -21.32 -41.41
N TRP A 669 -41.06 -20.99 -41.01
CA TRP A 669 -40.55 -21.02 -39.64
C TRP A 669 -41.34 -20.14 -38.66
N ASN A 670 -42.40 -20.71 -38.06
CA ASN A 670 -43.28 -20.00 -37.12
C ASN A 670 -43.49 -20.75 -35.79
N LYS A 671 -42.59 -21.68 -35.48
CA LYS A 671 -42.56 -22.53 -34.26
C LYS A 671 -43.73 -23.50 -34.16
N TYR A 672 -44.45 -23.74 -35.26
CA TYR A 672 -45.55 -24.68 -35.31
C TYR A 672 -45.31 -25.65 -36.46
N LEU A 673 -44.89 -26.87 -36.10
CA LEU A 673 -44.66 -27.98 -37.03
C LEU A 673 -43.56 -27.75 -38.09
N ASP A 674 -42.64 -26.80 -37.88
CA ASP A 674 -41.42 -26.46 -38.67
C ASP A 674 -40.40 -27.60 -39.00
N SER A 675 -40.80 -28.86 -38.85
CA SER A 675 -39.96 -30.06 -39.01
C SER A 675 -40.40 -30.99 -40.13
N ASP A 676 -41.47 -30.67 -40.86
CA ASP A 676 -42.01 -31.52 -41.92
C ASP A 676 -41.86 -30.97 -43.36
N GLY A 677 -41.30 -29.76 -43.51
CA GLY A 677 -40.99 -29.13 -44.79
C GLY A 677 -42.20 -28.47 -45.45
N CYS A 678 -43.29 -28.23 -44.71
CA CYS A 678 -44.51 -27.67 -45.24
C CYS A 678 -44.80 -26.30 -44.63
N PRO A 679 -45.24 -25.30 -45.42
CA PRO A 679 -45.62 -24.01 -44.88
C PRO A 679 -46.82 -24.15 -43.93
N ASP A 680 -46.54 -24.09 -42.64
CA ASP A 680 -47.53 -24.16 -41.59
C ASP A 680 -47.99 -22.77 -41.11
N ILE A 681 -49.20 -22.71 -40.55
CA ILE A 681 -49.73 -21.51 -39.91
C ILE A 681 -50.08 -21.86 -38.47
N ALA A 682 -49.39 -21.23 -37.51
CA ALA A 682 -49.71 -21.37 -36.09
C ALA A 682 -51.20 -21.10 -35.82
N PRO A 683 -51.92 -21.95 -35.06
CA PRO A 683 -53.35 -21.76 -34.76
C PRO A 683 -53.67 -20.40 -34.12
N GLU A 684 -52.71 -19.80 -33.41
CA GLU A 684 -52.89 -18.50 -32.78
C GLU A 684 -52.87 -17.32 -33.76
N GLN A 685 -52.28 -17.47 -34.96
CA GLN A 685 -52.32 -16.44 -36.01
C GLN A 685 -53.66 -16.38 -36.74
N GLN A 686 -54.59 -17.31 -36.50
CA GLN A 686 -55.98 -17.18 -36.97
C GLN A 686 -56.78 -16.12 -36.20
N ARG A 687 -56.28 -15.62 -35.04
CA ARG A 687 -57.00 -14.58 -34.27
C ARG A 687 -56.98 -13.19 -34.91
N PHE A 688 -56.06 -12.91 -35.83
CA PHE A 688 -55.98 -11.60 -36.49
C PHE A 688 -56.81 -11.51 -37.79
N VAL A 689 -57.70 -12.48 -38.05
CA VAL A 689 -58.51 -12.51 -39.29
C VAL A 689 -60.01 -12.27 -39.02
N HIS A 690 -60.41 -11.97 -37.79
CA HIS A 690 -61.83 -11.84 -37.43
C HIS A 690 -62.11 -10.70 -36.46
N ASP A 691 -61.62 -9.51 -36.75
CA ASP A 691 -62.09 -8.24 -36.16
C ASP A 691 -62.17 -7.26 -37.35
N ASP A 692 -63.33 -7.22 -38.00
CA ASP A 692 -63.51 -6.56 -39.30
C ASP A 692 -63.70 -5.03 -39.17
N ASP A 693 -64.07 -4.52 -37.99
CA ASP A 693 -64.26 -3.09 -37.71
C ASP A 693 -63.26 -2.47 -36.73
N LEU A 694 -62.32 -3.28 -36.21
CA LEU A 694 -61.14 -2.89 -35.45
C LEU A 694 -61.48 -2.20 -34.13
N ASP A 695 -62.52 -2.69 -33.45
CA ASP A 695 -62.89 -2.21 -32.13
C ASP A 695 -62.33 -3.06 -30.98
N ASP A 696 -61.43 -4.00 -31.29
CA ASP A 696 -60.77 -4.94 -30.38
C ASP A 696 -61.70 -6.07 -29.84
N ILE A 697 -62.90 -6.25 -30.41
CA ILE A 697 -63.80 -7.38 -30.15
C ILE A 697 -63.84 -8.29 -31.40
N ILE A 698 -63.60 -9.59 -31.23
CA ILE A 698 -63.57 -10.51 -32.37
C ILE A 698 -64.98 -10.81 -32.90
N ASN A 699 -65.15 -10.87 -34.23
CA ASN A 699 -66.40 -11.12 -34.97
C ASN A 699 -67.24 -12.31 -34.46
N ASP A 700 -66.62 -13.30 -33.81
CA ASP A 700 -67.30 -14.49 -33.27
C ASP A 700 -67.98 -14.23 -31.91
N GLU A 701 -67.51 -13.22 -31.16
CA GLU A 701 -68.07 -12.74 -29.89
C GLU A 701 -68.78 -11.38 -30.05
N ASP A 702 -68.61 -10.73 -31.20
CA ASP A 702 -69.23 -9.47 -31.59
C ASP A 702 -70.63 -9.69 -32.24
N LEU A 703 -71.65 -9.02 -31.71
CA LEU A 703 -73.01 -9.05 -32.26
C LEU A 703 -73.20 -8.13 -33.48
N CYS A 704 -72.31 -7.16 -33.70
CA CYS A 704 -72.27 -6.24 -34.84
C CYS A 704 -70.88 -6.15 -35.51
N PRO A 705 -70.39 -7.23 -36.17
CA PRO A 705 -69.01 -7.38 -36.71
C PRO A 705 -68.55 -6.43 -37.83
N LEU A 706 -69.24 -5.32 -38.08
CA LEU A 706 -68.95 -4.34 -39.13
C LEU A 706 -69.20 -2.90 -38.68
N ASP A 707 -69.73 -2.71 -37.47
CA ASP A 707 -70.11 -1.42 -36.90
C ASP A 707 -69.44 -1.31 -35.53
N PRO A 708 -68.37 -0.51 -35.38
CA PRO A 708 -67.52 -0.54 -34.20
C PRO A 708 -68.25 0.00 -32.96
N GLU A 709 -68.01 -0.63 -31.82
CA GLU A 709 -68.49 -0.26 -30.49
C GLU A 709 -68.09 1.17 -30.10
N ASP A 710 -68.97 1.90 -29.41
CA ASP A 710 -68.74 3.31 -29.06
C ASP A 710 -68.27 3.55 -27.62
N TYR A 711 -68.18 2.48 -26.82
CA TYR A 711 -67.61 2.44 -25.47
C TYR A 711 -68.20 3.51 -24.54
N ASP A 712 -69.52 3.73 -24.61
CA ASP A 712 -70.22 4.78 -23.87
C ASP A 712 -70.58 4.40 -22.41
N GLY A 713 -70.33 3.14 -22.02
CA GLY A 713 -70.56 2.63 -20.68
C GLY A 713 -71.86 1.83 -20.50
N ASP A 714 -72.68 1.69 -21.55
CA ASP A 714 -73.81 0.75 -21.61
C ASP A 714 -73.46 -0.40 -22.56
N ARG A 715 -73.43 -1.63 -22.03
CA ARG A 715 -73.28 -2.87 -22.82
C ARG A 715 -72.08 -2.96 -23.78
N ASP A 716 -71.01 -2.20 -23.53
CA ASP A 716 -69.70 -2.22 -24.23
C ASP A 716 -68.99 -3.58 -24.42
N THR A 717 -69.59 -4.70 -24.01
CA THR A 717 -69.05 -6.05 -24.16
C THR A 717 -69.73 -6.84 -25.27
N ASP A 718 -70.76 -6.28 -25.91
CA ASP A 718 -71.54 -6.99 -26.93
C ASP A 718 -71.19 -6.61 -28.38
N GLY A 719 -70.27 -5.65 -28.56
CA GLY A 719 -69.66 -5.28 -29.85
C GLY A 719 -70.58 -4.48 -30.76
N CYS A 720 -71.66 -3.92 -30.22
CA CYS A 720 -72.65 -3.17 -30.98
C CYS A 720 -72.82 -1.75 -30.43
N PRO A 721 -72.66 -0.70 -31.26
CA PRO A 721 -72.89 0.66 -30.81
C PRO A 721 -74.33 0.84 -30.32
N ASP A 722 -74.45 1.33 -29.08
CA ASP A 722 -75.73 1.54 -28.43
C ASP A 722 -76.42 2.86 -28.87
N PRO A 723 -77.77 2.91 -28.93
CA PRO A 723 -78.51 4.00 -29.60
C PRO A 723 -78.79 5.29 -28.81
#